data_AF-A0A8H5Z9X3-F1
#
_entry.id   AF-A0A8H5Z9X3-F1
#
_cell.length_a   1.000
_cell.length_b   1.000
_cell.length_c   1.000
_cell.angle_alpha   90.00
_cell.angle_beta   90.00
_cell.angle_gamma   90.00
#
_symmetry.space_group_name_H-M   'P 1'
#
loop_
_entity.id
_entity.type
_entity.pdbx_description
1 polymer ?
#
loop_
_entity_poly.entity_id
_entity_poly.type
_entity_poly.pdbx_seq_one_letter_code
_entity_poly.pdbx_strand_id
1 'polypeptide(L)'
;MATSQRVVIIGAGIVGTNLADELVSRGWKDITVVEQGPLSMPGGSTSHAPGLVFQTNPSKTMTLLAKYTVEKLSALEKDGQNCFNQLGGLEVATTPERLEELKRKHGYAQSWGIEARLITPEECLEKYPLLNKDIVLGGLHIPSDGLALAARATQILIENTRNAGVKYLEHTLVTGIEQANGQVTGVTTNNGSIPADIVVSCAGFWGVEIGAMIGLKVPLLPLGHQYAKTTPVPGLENREVNRKINAMNAEYPILRHQDQDLYYREHGEQFGIGYYGHRPMPVKASELGVTPKHVDEKSMPSRLDFTPEDFEPAWQATKELLPALRQTEIVDGFNGIFSFTPDGGSVVGQAPNLDNFWVAEAVWVTHSAGVARAVAETLTEGRSTVDISECELTRFEEVQLSPEYVSETSQQNFVEIYDIIHPLAPKESPRNLRVSPFYARQKEQGAFFLEIGGWERPHWYEANAGLVQTLPDEWKPVDRDAWSSKFYSPIAAAEAWKTRNAVALYDMTTFHRFEVSGPGAVHLLQRLITSDVSAQPGSIVHTLLVNAHGGVLSDLFVSRIEEDLFQVGANTATDLAYLIREGRRQEKHTPGKWVQVRDITGSTCCLGLWGPRARDVIQTISSDDFSNKGLPYMGVKKTSIAGIPVTMFRKSFVGEYGWEIQTTPDFGLRLWDLLWQAGRPHGLIAAGRAAFNGLRIEKGIRASGSDMNSEHNPWEAGVTYAIQLDKKAEYVGKSALERLSKKAAPRRLKCLTVDDGEGTGNNYAYLVSDDKTKEAVIIDPANPSEVLPVLKEQTTTGGLKLTKIINTHHHDDHAGGNTEILEAFNVPVIGGRDCKKVSTTPGHNDTFNLGSINVKALHTPCHTQDSICFYFEDGNDRAVFTGDTLFIGGCGRFFEGTPEQMYKALNETLAALPDDTKVFPGHEYTKGNVKFAKTVLNNDAIKKLDTFSQENKETQGKFTIGDEKQHNVFMRVTDPELQKVTGKTAPVDVMGALRALKDKS
;
A
#
# COMPACT_ATOMS: atom_id res chain seq x y z
N MET A 1 -23.08 37.99 -0.87
CA MET A 1 -23.72 37.11 0.13
C MET A 1 -24.45 36.03 -0.66
N ALA A 2 -24.11 34.75 -0.46
CA ALA A 2 -24.86 33.68 -1.10
C ALA A 2 -26.29 33.69 -0.53
N THR A 3 -27.30 33.67 -1.38
CA THR A 3 -28.68 33.40 -0.98
C THR A 3 -28.72 32.04 -0.30
N SER A 4 -29.21 31.98 0.95
CA SER A 4 -29.33 30.72 1.71
C SER A 4 -30.15 29.73 0.89
N GLN A 5 -29.57 28.60 0.50
CA GLN A 5 -30.26 27.52 -0.19
C GLN A 5 -31.07 26.70 0.81
N ARG A 6 -32.25 26.22 0.41
CA ARG A 6 -33.09 25.32 1.21
C ARG A 6 -32.52 23.91 1.12
N VAL A 7 -32.09 23.34 2.25
CA VAL A 7 -31.55 21.99 2.31
C VAL A 7 -32.51 21.06 3.02
N VAL A 8 -32.79 19.91 2.42
CA VAL A 8 -33.43 18.79 3.11
C VAL A 8 -32.43 17.66 3.31
N ILE A 9 -32.25 17.21 4.55
CA ILE A 9 -31.44 16.04 4.91
C ILE A 9 -32.40 14.90 5.26
N ILE A 10 -32.28 13.76 4.59
CA ILE A 10 -33.11 12.58 4.84
C ILE A 10 -32.37 11.64 5.78
N GLY A 11 -32.87 11.49 7.01
CA GLY A 11 -32.31 10.66 8.07
C GLY A 11 -31.64 11.47 9.19
N ALA A 12 -32.05 11.22 10.43
CA ALA A 12 -31.48 11.82 11.64
C ALA A 12 -30.54 10.85 12.40
N GLY A 13 -29.90 9.93 11.68
CA GLY A 13 -28.78 9.15 12.18
C GLY A 13 -27.51 10.01 12.37
N ILE A 14 -26.42 9.39 12.83
CA ILE A 14 -25.19 10.11 13.17
C ILE A 14 -24.60 10.93 12.01
N VAL A 15 -24.76 10.48 10.76
CA VAL A 15 -24.30 11.19 9.56
C VAL A 15 -25.14 12.44 9.32
N GLY A 16 -26.47 12.30 9.27
CA GLY A 16 -27.38 13.40 8.97
C GLY A 16 -27.33 14.52 10.00
N THR A 17 -27.24 14.19 11.29
CA THR A 17 -27.13 15.20 12.34
C THR A 17 -25.77 15.88 12.37
N ASN A 18 -24.68 15.15 12.06
CA ASN A 18 -23.38 15.79 11.88
C ASN A 18 -23.38 16.70 10.65
N LEU A 19 -24.01 16.31 9.54
CA LEU A 19 -24.07 17.14 8.33
C LEU A 19 -24.83 18.44 8.59
N ALA A 20 -25.97 18.37 9.28
CA ALA A 20 -26.72 19.56 9.69
C ALA A 20 -25.82 20.52 10.52
N ASP A 21 -25.07 19.98 11.47
CA ASP A 21 -24.15 20.74 12.32
C ASP A 21 -22.98 21.36 11.54
N GLU A 22 -22.36 20.60 10.64
CA GLU A 22 -21.28 21.09 9.78
C GLU A 22 -21.74 22.21 8.84
N LEU A 23 -22.96 22.13 8.30
CA LEU A 23 -23.57 23.17 7.47
C LEU A 23 -23.90 24.42 8.31
N VAL A 24 -24.46 24.25 9.51
CA VAL A 24 -24.74 25.35 10.45
C VAL A 24 -23.45 26.09 10.81
N SER A 25 -22.37 25.36 11.12
CA SER A 25 -21.07 25.96 11.45
C SER A 25 -20.47 26.79 10.30
N ARG A 26 -20.90 26.51 9.06
CA ARG A 26 -20.52 27.23 7.83
C ARG A 26 -21.54 28.28 7.41
N GLY A 27 -22.49 28.60 8.29
CA GLY A 27 -23.44 29.70 8.14
C GLY A 27 -24.68 29.40 7.30
N TRP A 28 -24.91 28.15 6.91
CA TRP A 28 -26.16 27.74 6.26
C TRP A 28 -27.24 27.54 7.33
N LYS A 29 -28.43 28.12 7.10
CA LYS A 29 -29.48 28.21 8.13
C LYS A 29 -30.83 27.60 7.75
N ASP A 30 -31.12 27.48 6.46
CA ASP A 30 -32.40 26.94 5.98
C ASP A 30 -32.30 25.43 5.74
N ILE A 31 -32.27 24.68 6.83
CA ILE A 31 -32.06 23.22 6.83
C ILE A 31 -33.27 22.55 7.50
N THR A 32 -33.82 21.53 6.83
CA THR A 32 -34.84 20.65 7.39
C THR A 32 -34.32 19.21 7.39
N VAL A 33 -34.25 18.58 8.55
CA VAL A 33 -33.94 17.15 8.69
C VAL A 33 -35.25 16.39 8.85
N VAL A 34 -35.46 15.35 8.04
CA VAL A 34 -36.64 14.48 8.10
C VAL A 34 -36.24 13.08 8.57
N GLU A 35 -37.03 12.50 9.46
CA GLU A 35 -36.80 11.18 10.03
C GLU A 35 -38.13 10.41 10.12
N GLN A 36 -38.11 9.14 9.69
CA GLN A 36 -39.29 8.27 9.76
C GLN A 36 -39.56 7.75 11.18
N GLY A 37 -38.52 7.58 12.00
CA GLY A 37 -38.63 7.23 13.41
C GLY A 37 -38.87 8.42 14.35
N PRO A 38 -38.99 8.17 15.66
CA PRO A 38 -38.97 9.23 16.68
C PRO A 38 -37.55 9.78 16.87
N LEU A 39 -37.39 11.08 17.11
CA LEU A 39 -36.05 11.68 17.23
C LEU A 39 -35.30 11.25 18.49
N SER A 40 -36.02 10.86 19.55
CA SER A 40 -35.41 10.33 20.77
C SER A 40 -34.66 9.01 20.53
N MET A 41 -35.11 8.22 19.55
CA MET A 41 -34.49 6.97 19.12
C MET A 41 -34.89 6.64 17.67
N PRO A 42 -34.19 7.17 16.65
CA PRO A 42 -34.59 7.03 15.25
C PRO A 42 -34.76 5.59 14.76
N GLY A 43 -34.02 4.63 15.33
CA GLY A 43 -34.20 3.20 15.07
C GLY A 43 -33.36 2.63 13.92
N GLY A 44 -32.57 3.46 13.23
CA GLY A 44 -31.52 3.03 12.31
C GLY A 44 -30.26 2.51 13.02
N SER A 45 -29.22 2.14 12.26
CA SER A 45 -28.02 1.46 12.80
C SER A 45 -27.30 2.25 13.90
N THR A 46 -27.35 3.59 13.87
CA THR A 46 -26.81 4.44 14.95
C THR A 46 -27.40 4.09 16.31
N SER A 47 -28.67 3.67 16.39
CA SER A 47 -29.38 3.37 17.64
C SER A 47 -28.93 2.07 18.30
N HIS A 48 -28.18 1.20 17.61
CA HIS A 48 -27.66 -0.05 18.18
C HIS A 48 -26.13 -0.19 18.11
N ALA A 49 -25.43 0.76 17.49
CA ALA A 49 -23.99 0.67 17.31
C ALA A 49 -23.23 0.63 18.66
N PRO A 50 -22.31 -0.32 18.87
CA PRO A 50 -21.56 -0.44 20.12
C PRO A 50 -20.48 0.64 20.30
N GLY A 51 -20.17 1.37 19.22
CA GLY A 51 -19.38 2.60 19.24
C GLY A 51 -17.87 2.43 19.09
N LEU A 52 -17.35 1.25 18.73
CA LEU A 52 -15.90 1.07 18.57
C LEU A 52 -15.36 1.95 17.42
N VAL A 53 -14.33 2.73 17.70
CA VAL A 53 -13.63 3.60 16.74
C VAL A 53 -12.16 3.21 16.74
N PHE A 54 -11.76 2.48 15.70
CA PHE A 54 -10.36 2.24 15.34
C PHE A 54 -10.00 3.15 14.16
N GLN A 55 -9.05 4.08 14.35
CA GLN A 55 -8.70 5.08 13.34
C GLN A 55 -7.79 4.53 12.22
N THR A 56 -6.94 3.57 12.54
CA THR A 56 -5.94 3.04 11.60
C THR A 56 -6.63 2.29 10.46
N ASN A 57 -6.35 2.71 9.22
CA ASN A 57 -6.91 2.15 8.00
C ASN A 57 -5.84 2.20 6.87
N PRO A 58 -5.83 1.24 5.92
CA PRO A 58 -4.98 1.36 4.73
C PRO A 58 -5.28 2.63 3.91
N SER A 59 -6.54 3.08 3.87
CA SER A 59 -6.93 4.34 3.22
C SER A 59 -6.60 5.54 4.09
N LYS A 60 -5.75 6.43 3.56
CA LYS A 60 -5.47 7.73 4.16
C LYS A 60 -6.75 8.52 4.42
N THR A 61 -7.66 8.53 3.45
CA THR A 61 -8.95 9.24 3.55
C THR A 61 -9.71 8.74 4.77
N MET A 62 -9.94 7.43 4.86
CA MET A 62 -10.72 6.86 5.95
C MET A 62 -10.08 7.13 7.32
N THR A 63 -8.75 7.06 7.44
CA THR A 63 -8.05 7.44 8.68
C THR A 63 -8.23 8.90 9.05
N LEU A 64 -8.16 9.83 8.10
CA LEU A 64 -8.37 11.26 8.38
C LEU A 64 -9.84 11.57 8.75
N LEU A 65 -10.80 10.88 8.14
CA LEU A 65 -12.23 10.99 8.51
C LEU A 65 -12.47 10.43 9.93
N ALA A 66 -11.80 9.33 10.29
CA ALA A 66 -11.86 8.75 11.62
C ALA A 66 -11.26 9.65 12.68
N LYS A 67 -10.07 10.21 12.40
CA LYS A 67 -9.39 11.16 13.27
C LYS A 67 -10.25 12.38 13.59
N TYR A 68 -10.90 12.95 12.56
CA TYR A 68 -11.83 14.06 12.79
C TYR A 68 -13.05 13.66 13.60
N THR A 69 -13.53 12.42 13.44
CA THR A 69 -14.65 11.92 14.25
C THR A 69 -14.28 11.79 15.72
N VAL A 70 -13.07 11.29 16.04
CA VAL A 70 -12.56 11.27 17.42
C VAL A 70 -12.45 12.69 17.98
N GLU A 71 -11.88 13.63 17.22
CA GLU A 71 -11.76 15.04 17.61
C GLU A 71 -13.12 15.65 17.92
N LYS A 72 -14.08 15.53 17.00
CA LYS A 72 -15.40 16.13 17.13
C LYS A 72 -16.20 15.54 18.29
N LEU A 73 -16.22 14.21 18.43
CA LEU A 73 -16.98 13.56 19.50
C LEU A 73 -16.37 13.79 20.88
N SER A 74 -15.04 13.92 20.96
CA SER A 74 -14.34 14.32 22.19
C SER A 74 -14.67 15.76 22.58
N ALA A 75 -14.86 16.65 21.62
CA ALA A 75 -15.22 18.05 21.85
C ALA A 75 -16.72 18.28 22.10
N LEU A 76 -17.58 17.33 21.72
CA LEU A 76 -19.03 17.43 21.88
C LEU A 76 -19.43 17.10 23.33
N GLU A 77 -19.45 18.11 24.18
CA GLU A 77 -19.71 18.00 25.63
C GLU A 77 -21.06 18.61 26.03
N LYS A 78 -21.75 17.91 26.94
CA LYS A 78 -22.91 18.44 27.67
C LYS A 78 -22.94 17.87 29.09
N ASP A 79 -23.32 18.68 30.07
CA ASP A 79 -23.44 18.28 31.48
C ASP A 79 -22.14 17.66 32.06
N GLY A 80 -20.97 18.17 31.65
CA GLY A 80 -19.66 17.68 32.11
C GLY A 80 -19.20 16.36 31.46
N GLN A 81 -19.89 15.89 30.42
CA GLN A 81 -19.60 14.61 29.77
C GLN A 81 -19.61 14.75 28.23
N ASN A 82 -18.49 14.38 27.60
CA ASN A 82 -18.33 14.35 26.15
C ASN A 82 -18.97 13.10 25.51
N CYS A 83 -18.81 12.96 24.19
CA CYS A 83 -19.38 11.86 23.41
C CYS A 83 -18.35 10.80 22.97
N PHE A 84 -17.16 10.80 23.56
CA PHE A 84 -16.09 9.85 23.21
C PHE A 84 -15.31 9.42 24.45
N ASN A 85 -15.33 8.12 24.75
CA ASN A 85 -14.51 7.53 25.80
C ASN A 85 -13.20 7.02 25.19
N GLN A 86 -12.13 7.80 25.34
CA GLN A 86 -10.81 7.53 24.74
C GLN A 86 -10.01 6.54 25.60
N LEU A 87 -10.35 5.26 25.48
CA LEU A 87 -9.75 4.16 26.24
C LEU A 87 -8.45 3.62 25.59
N GLY A 88 -8.17 4.04 24.36
CA GLY A 88 -7.28 3.37 23.45
C GLY A 88 -7.94 2.17 22.76
N GLY A 89 -7.27 1.67 21.73
CA GLY A 89 -7.63 0.48 20.99
C GLY A 89 -6.48 -0.51 20.97
N LEU A 90 -6.80 -1.80 21.09
CA LEU A 90 -5.86 -2.91 21.05
C LEU A 90 -6.30 -3.92 19.98
N GLU A 91 -5.49 -4.09 18.93
CA GLU A 91 -5.62 -5.21 18.00
C GLU A 91 -4.60 -6.28 18.41
N VAL A 92 -5.03 -7.52 18.67
CA VAL A 92 -4.14 -8.62 19.06
C VAL A 92 -3.88 -9.58 17.91
N ALA A 93 -2.67 -10.14 17.87
CA ALA A 93 -2.30 -11.22 16.96
C ALA A 93 -2.25 -12.55 17.70
N THR A 94 -2.88 -13.58 17.13
CA THR A 94 -2.79 -14.98 17.59
C THR A 94 -2.11 -15.89 16.57
N THR A 95 -1.79 -15.35 15.39
CA THR A 95 -1.01 -16.00 14.33
C THR A 95 0.22 -15.17 13.97
N PRO A 96 1.34 -15.79 13.54
CA PRO A 96 2.50 -15.06 13.05
C PRO A 96 2.17 -14.12 11.88
N GLU A 97 1.28 -14.53 10.99
CA GLU A 97 0.84 -13.74 9.84
C GLU A 97 0.13 -12.46 10.28
N ARG A 98 -0.73 -12.55 11.32
CA ARG A 98 -1.37 -11.36 11.89
C ARG A 98 -0.37 -10.44 12.56
N LEU A 99 0.67 -10.96 13.18
CA LEU A 99 1.72 -10.11 13.77
C LEU A 99 2.45 -9.29 12.69
N GLU A 100 2.73 -9.88 11.53
CA GLU A 100 3.25 -9.14 10.37
C GLU A 100 2.24 -8.10 9.83
N GLU A 101 0.93 -8.43 9.82
CA GLU A 101 -0.11 -7.47 9.46
C GLU A 101 -0.14 -6.27 10.41
N LEU A 102 0.00 -6.50 11.71
CA LEU A 102 0.04 -5.42 12.69
C LEU A 102 1.25 -4.50 12.48
N LYS A 103 2.41 -5.03 12.06
CA LYS A 103 3.57 -4.21 11.66
C LYS A 103 3.26 -3.34 10.45
N ARG A 104 2.54 -3.88 9.46
CA ARG A 104 2.09 -3.09 8.31
C ARG A 104 1.10 -1.99 8.71
N LYS A 105 0.13 -2.32 9.57
CA LYS A 105 -0.83 -1.34 10.14
C LYS A 105 -0.15 -0.26 10.97
N HIS A 106 0.92 -0.60 11.71
CA HIS A 106 1.76 0.39 12.37
C HIS A 106 2.40 1.36 11.35
N GLY A 107 2.86 0.85 10.19
CA GLY A 107 3.32 1.70 9.08
C GLY A 107 2.23 2.63 8.53
N TYR A 108 0.97 2.17 8.45
CA TYR A 108 -0.16 3.03 8.07
C TYR A 108 -0.41 4.13 9.10
N ALA A 109 -0.45 3.78 10.39
CA ALA A 109 -0.63 4.74 11.47
C ALA A 109 0.45 5.83 11.43
N GLN A 110 1.71 5.46 11.25
CA GLN A 110 2.82 6.40 11.09
C GLN A 110 2.66 7.29 9.85
N SER A 111 2.27 6.72 8.71
CA SER A 111 2.05 7.47 7.46
C SER A 111 0.95 8.52 7.58
N TRP A 112 -0.10 8.22 8.35
CA TRP A 112 -1.29 9.08 8.47
C TRP A 112 -1.29 9.94 9.75
N GLY A 113 -0.23 9.88 10.56
CA GLY A 113 -0.10 10.69 11.77
C GLY A 113 -1.05 10.27 12.88
N ILE A 114 -1.17 8.97 13.10
CA ILE A 114 -1.81 8.33 14.26
C ILE A 114 -0.69 7.73 15.14
N GLU A 115 -0.68 8.08 16.43
CA GLU A 115 0.23 7.44 17.38
C GLU A 115 -0.20 5.98 17.59
N ALA A 116 0.70 5.05 17.35
CA ALA A 116 0.50 3.63 17.60
C ALA A 116 1.80 2.98 18.07
N ARG A 117 1.68 1.89 18.84
CA ARG A 117 2.83 1.10 19.28
C ARG A 117 2.57 -0.39 19.05
N LEU A 118 3.53 -1.06 18.43
CA LEU A 118 3.63 -2.51 18.51
C LEU A 118 4.06 -2.87 19.94
N ILE A 119 3.36 -3.80 20.56
CA ILE A 119 3.58 -4.17 21.95
C ILE A 119 3.72 -5.69 22.11
N THR A 120 4.49 -6.11 23.10
CA THR A 120 4.76 -7.53 23.38
C THR A 120 3.52 -8.23 24.00
N PRO A 121 3.48 -9.57 24.05
CA PRO A 121 2.45 -10.29 24.79
C PRO A 121 2.28 -9.82 26.24
N GLU A 122 3.38 -9.56 26.94
CA GLU A 122 3.37 -9.09 28.33
C GLU A 122 2.73 -7.70 28.45
N GLU A 123 3.07 -6.78 27.56
CA GLU A 123 2.47 -5.44 27.50
C GLU A 123 0.98 -5.50 27.11
N CYS A 124 0.59 -6.43 26.24
CA CYS A 124 -0.83 -6.71 25.94
C CYS A 124 -1.58 -7.13 27.22
N LEU A 125 -1.01 -8.02 28.02
CA LEU A 125 -1.60 -8.50 29.27
C LEU A 125 -1.63 -7.42 30.36
N GLU A 126 -0.62 -6.55 30.44
CA GLU A 126 -0.63 -5.40 31.34
C GLU A 126 -1.80 -4.46 31.03
N LYS A 127 -2.04 -4.21 29.73
CA LYS A 127 -3.14 -3.36 29.26
C LYS A 127 -4.50 -4.03 29.33
N TYR A 128 -4.54 -5.34 29.12
CA TYR A 128 -5.76 -6.12 29.05
C TYR A 128 -5.60 -7.44 29.82
N PRO A 129 -5.73 -7.41 31.17
CA PRO A 129 -5.42 -8.55 32.03
C PRO A 129 -6.29 -9.80 31.83
N LEU A 130 -7.41 -9.66 31.12
CA LEU A 130 -8.33 -10.77 30.82
C LEU A 130 -7.87 -11.62 29.62
N LEU A 131 -6.87 -11.18 28.85
CA LEU A 131 -6.36 -11.93 27.71
C LEU A 131 -5.74 -13.27 28.14
N ASN A 132 -5.92 -14.28 27.30
CA ASN A 132 -5.21 -15.54 27.43
C ASN A 132 -3.76 -15.38 26.97
N LYS A 133 -2.85 -15.39 27.94
CA LYS A 133 -1.40 -15.25 27.73
C LYS A 133 -0.79 -16.32 26.82
N ASP A 134 -1.42 -17.49 26.69
CA ASP A 134 -0.83 -18.63 25.99
C ASP A 134 -1.02 -18.55 24.47
N ILE A 135 -1.89 -17.67 23.97
CA ILE A 135 -2.22 -17.57 22.54
C ILE A 135 -1.91 -16.21 21.91
N VAL A 136 -1.72 -15.16 22.71
CA VAL A 136 -1.42 -13.81 22.19
C VAL A 136 0.07 -13.68 21.88
N LEU A 137 0.39 -13.38 20.62
CA LEU A 137 1.77 -13.23 20.13
C LEU A 137 2.28 -11.79 20.19
N GLY A 138 1.38 -10.83 20.35
CA GLY A 138 1.67 -9.39 20.42
C GLY A 138 0.43 -8.58 20.03
N GLY A 139 0.58 -7.25 19.97
CA GLY A 139 -0.54 -6.38 19.61
C GLY A 139 -0.12 -5.03 19.03
N LEU A 140 -1.11 -4.32 18.48
CA LEU A 140 -1.01 -2.93 18.05
C LEU A 140 -1.92 -2.10 18.95
N HIS A 141 -1.30 -1.23 19.74
CA HIS A 141 -2.01 -0.34 20.66
C HIS A 141 -2.05 1.10 20.14
N ILE A 142 -3.25 1.67 20.06
CA ILE A 142 -3.53 3.00 19.53
C ILE A 142 -4.20 3.82 20.64
N PRO A 143 -3.47 4.70 21.37
CA PRO A 143 -4.02 5.39 22.54
C PRO A 143 -5.19 6.35 22.26
N SER A 144 -5.34 6.82 21.01
CA SER A 144 -6.39 7.76 20.62
C SER A 144 -7.70 7.10 20.21
N ASP A 145 -7.72 5.77 20.06
CA ASP A 145 -8.95 5.01 19.77
C ASP A 145 -9.85 4.91 21.00
N GLY A 146 -11.09 4.43 20.81
CA GLY A 146 -12.03 4.32 21.92
C GLY A 146 -13.49 4.13 21.50
N LEU A 147 -14.40 4.55 22.38
CA LEU A 147 -15.84 4.33 22.22
C LEU A 147 -16.60 5.64 21.96
N ALA A 148 -17.21 5.73 20.78
CA ALA A 148 -18.19 6.75 20.44
C ALA A 148 -19.54 6.48 21.11
N LEU A 149 -20.08 7.50 21.79
CA LEU A 149 -21.44 7.49 22.31
C LEU A 149 -22.41 8.00 21.23
N ALA A 150 -22.54 7.26 20.13
CA ALA A 150 -23.20 7.74 18.90
C ALA A 150 -24.64 8.25 19.12
N ALA A 151 -25.49 7.49 19.84
CA ALA A 151 -26.85 7.92 20.13
C ALA A 151 -26.90 9.23 20.97
N ARG A 152 -25.99 9.39 21.95
CA ARG A 152 -25.87 10.63 22.74
C ARG A 152 -25.41 11.79 21.85
N ALA A 153 -24.40 11.57 21.01
CA ALA A 153 -23.91 12.57 20.09
C ALA A 153 -25.02 13.07 19.16
N THR A 154 -25.82 12.17 18.60
CA THR A 154 -27.00 12.50 17.80
C THR A 154 -27.97 13.42 18.56
N GLN A 155 -28.30 13.11 19.82
CA GLN A 155 -29.21 13.96 20.61
C GLN A 155 -28.64 15.37 20.85
N ILE A 156 -27.36 15.48 21.20
CA ILE A 156 -26.71 16.79 21.43
C ILE A 156 -26.63 17.59 20.12
N LEU A 157 -26.30 16.95 19.00
CA LEU A 157 -26.28 17.59 17.69
C LEU A 157 -27.67 18.09 17.28
N ILE A 158 -28.72 17.29 17.48
CA ILE A 158 -30.11 17.72 17.22
C ILE A 158 -30.44 18.97 18.03
N GLU A 159 -30.15 18.96 19.33
CA GLU A 159 -30.41 20.10 20.21
C GLU A 159 -29.64 21.35 19.77
N ASN A 160 -28.32 21.24 19.57
CA ASN A 160 -27.45 22.35 19.19
C ASN A 160 -27.90 22.97 17.86
N THR A 161 -28.16 22.14 16.86
CA THR A 161 -28.58 22.62 15.53
C THR A 161 -30.01 23.14 15.51
N ARG A 162 -30.92 22.57 16.31
CA ARG A 162 -32.27 23.11 16.49
C ARG A 162 -32.23 24.50 17.11
N ASN A 163 -31.37 24.71 18.12
CA ASN A 163 -31.13 26.04 18.70
C ASN A 163 -30.55 27.03 17.68
N ALA A 164 -29.82 26.54 16.67
CA ALA A 164 -29.32 27.34 15.56
C ALA A 164 -30.33 27.53 14.40
N GLY A 165 -31.53 26.96 14.49
CA GLY A 165 -32.64 27.16 13.55
C GLY A 165 -32.95 25.99 12.61
N VAL A 166 -32.25 24.86 12.72
CA VAL A 166 -32.55 23.66 11.92
C VAL A 166 -33.92 23.09 12.33
N LYS A 167 -34.75 22.80 11.33
CA LYS A 167 -36.06 22.17 11.54
C LYS A 167 -35.89 20.65 11.54
N TYR A 168 -36.49 19.97 12.51
CA TYR A 168 -36.51 18.51 12.57
C TYR A 168 -37.95 18.02 12.50
N LEU A 169 -38.21 17.09 11.59
CA LEU A 169 -39.54 16.49 11.39
C LEU A 169 -39.42 14.99 11.60
N GLU A 170 -39.88 14.53 12.76
CA GLU A 170 -39.95 13.11 13.13
C GLU A 170 -41.24 12.46 12.61
N HIS A 171 -41.31 11.13 12.60
CA HIS A 171 -42.45 10.40 12.03
C HIS A 171 -42.86 10.86 10.62
N THR A 172 -41.88 11.33 9.86
CA THR A 172 -42.04 11.94 8.54
C THR A 172 -41.35 11.04 7.52
N LEU A 173 -42.13 10.11 6.98
CA LEU A 173 -41.66 9.17 5.97
C LEU A 173 -41.57 9.86 4.61
N VAL A 174 -40.36 9.87 4.04
CA VAL A 174 -40.15 10.28 2.65
C VAL A 174 -40.69 9.20 1.72
N THR A 175 -41.51 9.60 0.75
CA THR A 175 -42.15 8.71 -0.22
C THR A 175 -41.84 9.06 -1.67
N GLY A 176 -41.17 10.19 -1.91
CA GLY A 176 -40.73 10.60 -3.24
C GLY A 176 -39.82 11.82 -3.21
N ILE A 177 -39.13 12.07 -4.32
CA ILE A 177 -38.29 13.23 -4.55
C ILE A 177 -38.90 14.06 -5.68
N GLU A 178 -39.13 15.34 -5.43
CA GLU A 178 -39.66 16.25 -6.44
C GLU A 178 -38.52 16.81 -7.28
N GLN A 179 -38.73 16.91 -8.58
CA GLN A 179 -37.72 17.36 -9.53
C GLN A 179 -38.33 18.14 -10.69
N ALA A 180 -37.62 19.17 -11.15
CA ALA A 180 -37.97 19.93 -12.35
C ALA A 180 -36.70 20.32 -13.11
N ASN A 181 -36.75 20.23 -14.45
CA ASN A 181 -35.64 20.64 -15.33
C ASN A 181 -34.29 19.98 -14.97
N GLY A 182 -34.32 18.71 -14.57
CA GLY A 182 -33.14 17.92 -14.21
C GLY A 182 -32.51 18.29 -12.87
N GLN A 183 -33.22 19.03 -12.00
CA GLN A 183 -32.75 19.43 -10.66
C GLN A 183 -33.79 19.08 -9.61
N VAL A 184 -33.34 18.81 -8.39
CA VAL A 184 -34.25 18.59 -7.25
C VAL A 184 -34.99 19.89 -6.90
N THR A 185 -36.25 19.76 -6.50
CA THR A 185 -37.10 20.89 -6.07
C THR A 185 -37.77 20.69 -4.71
N GLY A 186 -37.72 19.47 -4.18
CA GLY A 186 -38.36 19.14 -2.91
C GLY A 186 -38.39 17.66 -2.60
N VAL A 187 -39.02 17.31 -1.48
CA VAL A 187 -39.22 15.95 -1.00
C VAL A 187 -40.70 15.76 -0.69
N THR A 188 -41.29 14.69 -1.21
CA THR A 188 -42.66 14.29 -0.90
C THR A 188 -42.66 13.38 0.33
N THR A 189 -43.55 13.66 1.28
CA THR A 189 -43.68 12.89 2.52
C THR A 189 -45.12 12.46 2.76
N ASN A 190 -45.34 11.59 3.75
CA ASN A 190 -46.68 11.25 4.25
C ASN A 190 -47.47 12.45 4.79
N ASN A 191 -46.81 13.59 5.06
CA ASN A 191 -47.41 14.81 5.59
C ASN A 191 -47.44 15.97 4.58
N GLY A 192 -47.17 15.70 3.29
CA GLY A 192 -47.10 16.70 2.23
C GLY A 192 -45.68 16.95 1.71
N SER A 193 -45.51 18.00 0.90
CA SER A 193 -44.25 18.31 0.23
C SER A 193 -43.41 19.33 0.98
N ILE A 194 -42.10 19.12 1.02
CA ILE A 194 -41.12 20.02 1.62
C ILE A 194 -40.22 20.54 0.48
N PRO A 195 -40.25 21.84 0.17
CA PRO A 195 -39.45 22.39 -0.93
C PRO A 195 -37.95 22.43 -0.57
N ALA A 196 -37.10 22.12 -1.54
CA ALA A 196 -35.65 22.02 -1.36
C ALA A 196 -34.90 22.45 -2.62
N ASP A 197 -33.77 23.15 -2.45
CA ASP A 197 -32.82 23.44 -3.53
C ASP A 197 -31.69 22.39 -3.58
N ILE A 198 -31.41 21.76 -2.42
CA ILE A 198 -30.51 20.62 -2.24
C ILE A 198 -31.20 19.57 -1.38
N VAL A 199 -31.04 18.30 -1.76
CA VAL A 199 -31.43 17.15 -0.94
C VAL A 199 -30.21 16.28 -0.69
N VAL A 200 -29.98 15.88 0.56
CA VAL A 200 -28.91 14.94 0.93
C VAL A 200 -29.51 13.71 1.59
N SER A 201 -29.38 12.54 0.95
CA SER A 201 -29.76 11.25 1.53
C SER A 201 -28.69 10.78 2.51
N CYS A 202 -29.04 10.78 3.80
CA CYS A 202 -28.26 10.24 4.90
C CYS A 202 -29.02 9.05 5.52
N ALA A 203 -29.73 8.28 4.69
CA ALA A 203 -30.73 7.30 5.11
C ALA A 203 -30.14 5.93 5.52
N GLY A 204 -28.81 5.83 5.69
CA GLY A 204 -28.15 4.59 6.07
C GLY A 204 -28.45 3.45 5.09
N PHE A 205 -28.89 2.30 5.60
CA PHE A 205 -29.20 1.14 4.76
C PHE A 205 -30.48 1.29 3.93
N TRP A 206 -31.32 2.30 4.18
CA TRP A 206 -32.45 2.64 3.30
C TRP A 206 -32.03 3.44 2.06
N GLY A 207 -30.73 3.73 1.89
CA GLY A 207 -30.24 4.47 0.73
C GLY A 207 -30.60 3.86 -0.61
N VAL A 208 -30.72 2.52 -0.67
CA VAL A 208 -31.23 1.82 -1.86
C VAL A 208 -32.66 2.23 -2.23
N GLU A 209 -33.53 2.42 -1.23
CA GLU A 209 -34.94 2.79 -1.44
C GLU A 209 -35.06 4.28 -1.80
N ILE A 210 -34.26 5.14 -1.16
CA ILE A 210 -34.22 6.57 -1.47
C ILE A 210 -33.64 6.84 -2.86
N GLY A 211 -32.57 6.14 -3.25
CA GLY A 211 -32.01 6.21 -4.60
C GLY A 211 -32.99 5.77 -5.68
N ALA A 212 -33.76 4.70 -5.41
CA ALA A 212 -34.78 4.21 -6.35
C ALA A 212 -35.85 5.25 -6.69
N MET A 213 -36.18 6.17 -5.77
CA MET A 213 -37.15 7.26 -6.02
C MET A 213 -36.75 8.20 -7.16
N ILE A 214 -35.46 8.28 -7.49
CA ILE A 214 -34.92 9.09 -8.61
C ILE A 214 -34.27 8.23 -9.70
N GLY A 215 -34.44 6.90 -9.66
CA GLY A 215 -33.78 5.98 -10.58
C GLY A 215 -32.25 5.93 -10.43
N LEU A 216 -31.72 6.26 -9.24
CA LEU A 216 -30.30 6.13 -8.90
C LEU A 216 -30.04 4.75 -8.29
N LYS A 217 -29.06 4.04 -8.83
CA LYS A 217 -28.55 2.80 -8.23
C LYS A 217 -27.50 3.15 -7.17
N VAL A 218 -27.84 2.99 -5.89
CA VAL A 218 -26.89 3.15 -4.78
C VAL A 218 -26.25 1.79 -4.50
N PRO A 219 -24.93 1.60 -4.70
CA PRO A 219 -24.28 0.30 -4.61
C PRO A 219 -23.96 -0.07 -3.15
N LEU A 220 -25.00 -0.30 -2.36
CA LEU A 220 -24.88 -0.84 -1.01
C LEU A 220 -25.86 -2.01 -0.79
N LEU A 221 -25.51 -2.90 0.12
CA LEU A 221 -26.31 -4.03 0.56
C LEU A 221 -26.56 -3.93 2.07
N PRO A 222 -27.83 -3.91 2.53
CA PRO A 222 -28.14 -4.10 3.94
C PRO A 222 -27.78 -5.53 4.38
N LEU A 223 -26.94 -5.66 5.40
CA LEU A 223 -26.53 -6.94 6.00
C LEU A 223 -26.76 -6.92 7.52
N GLY A 224 -27.26 -8.02 8.06
CA GLY A 224 -27.30 -8.29 9.49
C GLY A 224 -25.94 -8.73 10.05
N HIS A 225 -25.60 -8.24 11.25
CA HIS A 225 -24.36 -8.52 11.97
C HIS A 225 -24.62 -8.78 13.45
N GLN A 226 -24.00 -9.82 13.99
CA GLN A 226 -24.29 -10.25 15.35
C GLN A 226 -23.58 -9.39 16.39
N TYR A 227 -24.36 -8.99 17.40
CA TYR A 227 -23.86 -8.40 18.63
C TYR A 227 -24.55 -9.02 19.84
N ALA A 228 -23.78 -9.46 20.81
CA ALA A 228 -24.29 -10.09 22.03
C ALA A 228 -23.68 -9.47 23.29
N LYS A 229 -24.44 -9.49 24.39
CA LYS A 229 -24.00 -9.06 25.72
C LYS A 229 -24.00 -10.24 26.68
N THR A 230 -22.98 -10.32 27.53
CA THR A 230 -22.88 -11.36 28.56
C THR A 230 -23.65 -11.02 29.83
N THR A 231 -23.84 -11.97 30.73
CA THR A 231 -24.05 -11.71 32.17
C THR A 231 -22.82 -11.01 32.77
N PRO A 232 -22.90 -10.48 34.01
CA PRO A 232 -21.75 -9.89 34.69
C PRO A 232 -20.54 -10.85 34.72
N VAL A 233 -19.35 -10.31 34.42
CA VAL A 233 -18.09 -11.04 34.34
C VAL A 233 -17.39 -11.05 35.70
N PRO A 234 -17.01 -12.23 36.23
CA PRO A 234 -16.26 -12.33 37.47
C PRO A 234 -14.97 -11.51 37.45
N GLY A 235 -14.80 -10.66 38.48
CA GLY A 235 -13.66 -9.76 38.63
C GLY A 235 -13.89 -8.34 38.11
N LEU A 236 -15.01 -8.08 37.44
CA LEU A 236 -15.36 -6.75 36.92
C LEU A 236 -16.47 -6.06 37.73
N GLU A 237 -16.99 -6.72 38.77
CA GLU A 237 -18.04 -6.19 39.63
C GLU A 237 -17.53 -5.04 40.51
N ASN A 238 -18.44 -4.15 40.91
CA ASN A 238 -18.19 -3.06 41.88
C ASN A 238 -17.06 -2.07 41.54
N ARG A 239 -16.57 -2.03 40.29
CA ARG A 239 -15.64 -0.98 39.83
C ARG A 239 -16.34 0.38 39.83
N GLU A 240 -15.61 1.43 40.19
CA GLU A 240 -16.13 2.82 40.15
C GLU A 240 -16.68 3.17 38.75
N VAL A 241 -16.04 2.67 37.69
CA VAL A 241 -16.45 2.87 36.29
C VAL A 241 -17.86 2.33 36.00
N ASN A 242 -18.30 1.28 36.71
CA ASN A 242 -19.63 0.67 36.51
C ASN A 242 -20.77 1.61 36.93
N ARG A 243 -20.49 2.65 37.73
CA ARG A 243 -21.50 3.67 38.12
C ARG A 243 -21.75 4.70 37.01
N LYS A 244 -20.90 4.75 35.98
CA LYS A 244 -21.10 5.60 34.80
C LYS A 244 -22.14 4.99 33.86
N ILE A 245 -22.74 5.81 32.99
CA ILE A 245 -23.77 5.38 32.03
C ILE A 245 -23.22 5.28 30.60
N ASN A 246 -23.89 4.48 29.76
CA ASN A 246 -23.57 4.32 28.34
C ASN A 246 -22.09 3.91 28.13
N ALA A 247 -21.45 4.35 27.04
CA ALA A 247 -20.07 3.95 26.75
C ALA A 247 -18.99 4.49 27.71
N MET A 248 -19.36 5.25 28.74
CA MET A 248 -18.43 5.70 29.78
C MET A 248 -18.20 4.65 30.87
N ASN A 249 -18.94 3.54 30.86
CA ASN A 249 -18.81 2.44 31.82
C ASN A 249 -17.76 1.40 31.42
N ALA A 250 -16.68 1.84 30.80
CA ALA A 250 -15.59 0.99 30.31
C ALA A 250 -14.25 1.62 30.69
N GLU A 251 -13.27 0.76 30.97
CA GLU A 251 -11.92 1.09 31.42
C GLU A 251 -10.85 0.45 30.52
N TYR A 252 -11.08 -0.76 30.01
CA TYR A 252 -10.13 -1.40 29.11
C TYR A 252 -10.18 -0.83 27.69
N PRO A 253 -9.04 -0.81 26.95
CA PRO A 253 -9.02 -0.48 25.53
C PRO A 253 -10.05 -1.30 24.75
N ILE A 254 -10.63 -0.73 23.70
CA ILE A 254 -11.46 -1.54 22.79
C ILE A 254 -10.60 -2.64 22.15
N LEU A 255 -11.12 -3.85 22.04
CA LEU A 255 -10.31 -5.02 21.66
C LEU A 255 -10.77 -5.59 20.31
N ARG A 256 -9.81 -5.87 19.43
CA ARG A 256 -10.02 -6.56 18.16
C ARG A 256 -9.25 -7.88 18.13
N HIS A 257 -9.96 -8.96 17.82
CA HIS A 257 -9.40 -10.28 17.58
C HIS A 257 -9.74 -10.70 16.15
N GLN A 258 -8.95 -10.16 15.22
CA GLN A 258 -9.23 -10.28 13.79
C GLN A 258 -9.05 -11.70 13.25
N ASP A 259 -8.20 -12.51 13.88
CA ASP A 259 -7.99 -13.92 13.49
C ASP A 259 -9.23 -14.82 13.70
N GLN A 260 -10.25 -14.32 14.40
CA GLN A 260 -11.53 -15.00 14.63
C GLN A 260 -12.72 -14.06 14.38
N ASP A 261 -12.55 -13.02 13.56
CA ASP A 261 -13.63 -12.10 13.16
C ASP A 261 -14.37 -11.40 14.32
N LEU A 262 -13.66 -11.16 15.43
CA LEU A 262 -14.24 -10.75 16.70
C LEU A 262 -13.78 -9.35 17.15
N TYR A 263 -14.66 -8.66 17.85
CA TYR A 263 -14.31 -7.46 18.61
C TYR A 263 -15.12 -7.34 19.90
N TYR A 264 -14.56 -6.60 20.87
CA TYR A 264 -15.08 -6.53 22.21
C TYR A 264 -15.08 -5.12 22.78
N ARG A 265 -16.02 -4.89 23.71
CA ARG A 265 -16.00 -3.76 24.64
C ARG A 265 -16.66 -4.14 25.96
N GLU A 266 -16.32 -3.42 27.01
CA GLU A 266 -17.02 -3.54 28.29
C GLU A 266 -18.36 -2.80 28.26
N HIS A 267 -19.36 -3.31 28.97
CA HIS A 267 -20.60 -2.61 29.33
C HIS A 267 -20.73 -2.69 30.86
N GLY A 268 -19.94 -1.89 31.57
CA GLY A 268 -19.84 -1.96 33.03
C GLY A 268 -19.20 -3.27 33.46
N GLU A 269 -20.00 -4.13 34.08
CA GLU A 269 -19.59 -5.48 34.49
C GLU A 269 -19.81 -6.54 33.42
N GLN A 270 -20.45 -6.21 32.29
CA GLN A 270 -20.72 -7.14 31.19
C GLN A 270 -19.72 -6.95 30.04
N PHE A 271 -19.66 -7.91 29.13
CA PHE A 271 -18.96 -7.78 27.85
C PHE A 271 -19.94 -7.72 26.70
N GLY A 272 -19.67 -6.84 25.75
CA GLY A 272 -20.33 -6.79 24.45
C GLY A 272 -19.41 -7.34 23.37
N ILE A 273 -19.91 -8.30 22.61
CA ILE A 273 -19.16 -9.12 21.65
C ILE A 273 -19.79 -8.94 20.27
N GLY A 274 -19.02 -8.45 19.31
CA GLY A 274 -19.44 -8.41 17.91
C GLY A 274 -18.68 -9.43 17.08
N TYR A 275 -19.40 -10.13 16.18
CA TYR A 275 -18.86 -11.25 15.42
C TYR A 275 -19.21 -11.17 13.94
N TYR A 276 -18.20 -11.20 13.07
CA TYR A 276 -18.37 -11.23 11.61
C TYR A 276 -18.22 -12.63 11.00
N GLY A 277 -17.69 -13.62 11.72
CA GLY A 277 -17.39 -14.96 11.19
C GLY A 277 -18.61 -15.88 11.00
N HIS A 278 -19.80 -15.31 10.84
CA HIS A 278 -21.03 -16.03 10.53
C HIS A 278 -21.37 -15.90 9.04
N ARG A 279 -22.35 -16.68 8.56
CA ARG A 279 -22.84 -16.53 7.18
C ARG A 279 -23.34 -15.10 6.93
N PRO A 280 -23.13 -14.50 5.74
CA PRO A 280 -23.76 -13.22 5.42
C PRO A 280 -25.28 -13.27 5.54
N MET A 281 -25.89 -12.19 6.05
CA MET A 281 -27.34 -12.11 6.29
C MET A 281 -27.96 -10.94 5.51
N PRO A 282 -28.16 -11.06 4.19
CA PRO A 282 -28.76 -9.99 3.39
C PRO A 282 -30.19 -9.67 3.79
N VAL A 283 -30.48 -8.38 3.87
CA VAL A 283 -31.80 -7.84 4.18
C VAL A 283 -32.26 -6.94 3.05
N LYS A 284 -33.51 -7.10 2.63
CA LYS A 284 -34.14 -6.13 1.73
C LYS A 284 -34.78 -5.04 2.56
N ALA A 285 -34.29 -3.81 2.43
CA ALA A 285 -34.76 -2.68 3.23
C ALA A 285 -36.28 -2.45 3.12
N SER A 286 -36.84 -2.63 1.92
CA SER A 286 -38.29 -2.55 1.65
C SER A 286 -39.14 -3.59 2.40
N GLU A 287 -38.59 -4.74 2.80
CA GLU A 287 -39.32 -5.79 3.53
C GLU A 287 -39.45 -5.50 5.03
N LEU A 288 -38.72 -4.51 5.58
CA LEU A 288 -38.82 -4.09 6.98
C LEU A 288 -40.11 -3.30 7.30
N GLY A 289 -40.83 -2.85 6.28
CA GLY A 289 -42.06 -2.06 6.43
C GLY A 289 -41.83 -0.64 6.97
N VAL A 290 -42.92 0.00 7.40
CA VAL A 290 -42.88 1.36 7.98
C VAL A 290 -42.37 1.29 9.41
N THR A 291 -41.45 2.19 9.77
CA THR A 291 -40.95 2.32 11.15
C THR A 291 -42.10 2.51 12.14
N PRO A 292 -42.21 1.66 13.18
CA PRO A 292 -43.26 1.79 14.19
C PRO A 292 -43.20 3.13 14.92
N LYS A 293 -44.36 3.62 15.40
CA LYS A 293 -44.41 4.84 16.23
C LYS A 293 -43.65 4.72 17.54
N HIS A 294 -43.62 3.52 18.11
CA HIS A 294 -42.87 3.20 19.31
C HIS A 294 -41.61 2.44 18.94
N VAL A 295 -40.46 3.03 19.24
CA VAL A 295 -39.13 2.44 19.02
C VAL A 295 -38.41 2.45 20.36
N ASP A 296 -37.80 1.33 20.71
CA ASP A 296 -37.02 1.15 21.95
C ASP A 296 -35.75 0.33 21.68
N GLU A 297 -34.95 0.07 22.73
CA GLU A 297 -33.68 -0.66 22.60
C GLU A 297 -33.85 -2.06 22.02
N LYS A 298 -34.97 -2.74 22.25
CA LYS A 298 -35.21 -4.11 21.76
C LYS A 298 -36.02 -4.15 20.47
N SER A 299 -36.88 -3.15 20.24
CA SER A 299 -37.79 -3.08 19.11
C SER A 299 -37.45 -1.86 18.23
N MET A 300 -36.65 -2.07 17.19
CA MET A 300 -36.32 -1.06 16.19
C MET A 300 -36.07 -1.69 14.82
N PRO A 301 -36.28 -0.97 13.70
CA PRO A 301 -36.13 -1.56 12.35
C PRO A 301 -34.75 -2.16 12.07
N SER A 302 -33.71 -1.64 12.71
CA SER A 302 -32.34 -2.07 12.50
C SER A 302 -31.91 -3.29 13.35
N ARG A 303 -32.79 -3.85 14.17
CA ARG A 303 -32.50 -5.06 14.97
C ARG A 303 -33.41 -6.20 14.53
N LEU A 304 -32.81 -7.28 14.06
CA LEU A 304 -33.47 -8.55 13.79
C LEU A 304 -33.24 -9.53 14.95
N ASP A 305 -34.09 -10.56 15.00
CA ASP A 305 -33.97 -11.64 15.98
C ASP A 305 -32.57 -12.28 15.93
N PHE A 306 -32.03 -12.54 17.11
CA PHE A 306 -30.74 -13.19 17.26
C PHE A 306 -30.80 -14.66 16.83
N THR A 307 -29.75 -15.14 16.18
CA THR A 307 -29.59 -16.54 15.79
C THR A 307 -28.45 -17.18 16.58
N PRO A 308 -28.72 -17.83 17.72
CA PRO A 308 -27.68 -18.39 18.60
C PRO A 308 -26.76 -19.38 17.91
N GLU A 309 -27.26 -20.13 16.93
CA GLU A 309 -26.49 -21.13 16.19
C GLU A 309 -25.37 -20.48 15.36
N ASP A 310 -25.63 -19.30 14.79
CA ASP A 310 -24.64 -18.53 14.03
C ASP A 310 -23.55 -17.93 14.97
N PHE A 311 -23.87 -17.74 16.27
CA PHE A 311 -22.98 -17.09 17.25
C PHE A 311 -22.16 -18.09 18.10
N GLU A 312 -22.53 -19.37 18.12
CA GLU A 312 -21.85 -20.38 18.95
C GLU A 312 -20.33 -20.47 18.70
N PRO A 313 -19.81 -20.43 17.45
CA PRO A 313 -18.36 -20.41 17.22
C PRO A 313 -17.68 -19.18 17.84
N ALA A 314 -18.31 -18.02 17.72
CA ALA A 314 -17.86 -16.76 18.32
C ALA A 314 -17.73 -16.88 19.83
N TRP A 315 -18.70 -17.55 20.47
CA TRP A 315 -18.71 -17.75 21.90
C TRP A 315 -17.60 -18.67 22.37
N GLN A 316 -17.29 -19.73 21.62
CA GLN A 316 -16.16 -20.62 21.92
C GLN A 316 -14.82 -19.88 21.79
N ALA A 317 -14.57 -19.20 20.65
CA ALA A 317 -13.36 -18.42 20.43
C ALA A 317 -13.18 -17.31 21.49
N THR A 318 -14.28 -16.67 21.91
CA THR A 318 -14.26 -15.67 22.98
C THR A 318 -13.82 -16.26 24.32
N LYS A 319 -14.29 -17.45 24.69
CA LYS A 319 -13.87 -18.14 25.94
C LYS A 319 -12.42 -18.62 25.89
N GLU A 320 -11.86 -18.81 24.69
CA GLU A 320 -10.45 -19.13 24.50
C GLU A 320 -9.58 -17.88 24.66
N LEU A 321 -9.96 -16.76 24.05
CA LEU A 321 -9.25 -15.49 24.14
C LEU A 321 -9.38 -14.81 25.51
N LEU A 322 -10.57 -14.85 26.11
CA LEU A 322 -10.89 -14.20 27.38
C LEU A 322 -11.40 -15.24 28.40
N PRO A 323 -10.51 -15.97 29.10
CA PRO A 323 -10.91 -17.10 29.94
C PRO A 323 -11.90 -16.75 31.06
N ALA A 324 -11.94 -15.49 31.52
CA ALA A 324 -12.91 -15.01 32.51
C ALA A 324 -14.37 -15.17 32.04
N LEU A 325 -14.63 -15.12 30.72
CA LEU A 325 -15.96 -15.27 30.14
C LEU A 325 -16.46 -16.74 30.13
N ARG A 326 -15.63 -17.71 30.52
CA ARG A 326 -16.07 -19.12 30.67
C ARG A 326 -17.13 -19.30 31.77
N GLN A 327 -17.21 -18.35 32.69
CA GLN A 327 -18.16 -18.36 33.81
C GLN A 327 -19.38 -17.47 33.56
N THR A 328 -19.55 -16.95 32.34
CA THR A 328 -20.69 -16.11 31.98
C THR A 328 -21.58 -16.78 30.94
N GLU A 329 -22.76 -16.20 30.74
CA GLU A 329 -23.74 -16.62 29.74
C GLU A 329 -24.09 -15.43 28.82
N ILE A 330 -24.67 -15.69 27.65
CA ILE A 330 -25.23 -14.64 26.79
C ILE A 330 -26.64 -14.28 27.30
N VAL A 331 -26.86 -13.01 27.65
CA VAL A 331 -28.13 -12.53 28.23
C VAL A 331 -29.00 -11.78 27.24
N ASP A 332 -28.39 -11.19 26.21
CA ASP A 332 -29.05 -10.43 25.17
C ASP A 332 -28.23 -10.52 23.88
N GLY A 333 -28.90 -10.65 22.75
CA GLY A 333 -28.26 -10.71 21.44
C GLY A 333 -29.22 -10.21 20.37
N PHE A 334 -28.68 -9.73 19.26
CA PHE A 334 -29.46 -9.32 18.09
C PHE A 334 -28.62 -9.41 16.82
N ASN A 335 -29.31 -9.48 15.68
CA ASN A 335 -28.72 -9.40 14.35
C ASN A 335 -28.94 -7.95 13.84
N GLY A 336 -27.93 -7.09 13.98
CA GLY A 336 -28.00 -5.66 13.69
C GLY A 336 -27.76 -5.32 12.23
N ILE A 337 -28.70 -4.62 11.59
CA ILE A 337 -28.62 -4.25 10.17
C ILE A 337 -27.77 -3.00 9.98
N PHE A 338 -26.82 -3.06 9.07
CA PHE A 338 -26.12 -1.89 8.52
C PHE A 338 -25.73 -2.15 7.05
N SER A 339 -24.86 -1.33 6.47
CA SER A 339 -24.56 -1.36 5.03
C SER A 339 -23.14 -1.85 4.73
N PHE A 340 -23.02 -2.72 3.73
CA PHE A 340 -21.77 -3.01 3.02
C PHE A 340 -21.85 -2.52 1.58
N THR A 341 -20.68 -2.33 0.96
CA THR A 341 -20.53 -1.93 -0.43
C THR A 341 -19.56 -2.87 -1.14
N PRO A 342 -19.53 -2.88 -2.49
CA PRO A 342 -18.67 -3.79 -3.26
C PRO A 342 -17.16 -3.67 -3.00
N ASP A 343 -16.69 -2.51 -2.51
CA ASP A 343 -15.29 -2.24 -2.19
C ASP A 343 -15.04 -1.91 -0.70
N GLY A 344 -16.09 -1.91 0.13
CA GLY A 344 -16.02 -1.59 1.55
C GLY A 344 -15.94 -0.09 1.87
N GLY A 345 -15.85 0.78 0.87
CA GLY A 345 -15.83 2.22 1.02
C GLY A 345 -17.23 2.83 1.19
N SER A 346 -17.30 4.02 1.80
CA SER A 346 -18.55 4.81 1.89
C SER A 346 -19.07 5.19 0.49
N VAL A 347 -20.35 5.54 0.39
CA VAL A 347 -20.97 6.05 -0.86
C VAL A 347 -21.40 7.50 -0.65
N VAL A 348 -20.62 8.43 -1.21
CA VAL A 348 -20.74 9.87 -0.97
C VAL A 348 -20.64 10.62 -2.29
N GLY A 349 -21.53 11.56 -2.54
CA GLY A 349 -21.42 12.43 -3.71
C GLY A 349 -22.76 12.81 -4.32
N GLN A 350 -22.69 13.60 -5.39
CA GLN A 350 -23.88 14.05 -6.11
C GLN A 350 -24.36 13.00 -7.10
N ALA A 351 -25.67 12.77 -7.18
CA ALA A 351 -26.27 11.89 -8.17
C ALA A 351 -25.94 12.35 -9.60
N PRO A 352 -25.47 11.44 -10.49
CA PRO A 352 -25.13 11.80 -11.87
C PRO A 352 -26.35 12.14 -12.73
N ASN A 353 -27.56 11.73 -12.33
CA ASN A 353 -28.80 11.91 -13.10
C ASN A 353 -29.70 13.05 -12.59
N LEU A 354 -29.44 13.63 -11.42
CA LEU A 354 -30.26 14.70 -10.83
C LEU A 354 -29.39 15.76 -10.15
N ASP A 355 -29.47 17.01 -10.61
CA ASP A 355 -28.71 18.09 -10.01
C ASP A 355 -29.15 18.37 -8.56
N ASN A 356 -28.18 18.62 -7.69
CA ASN A 356 -28.34 18.96 -6.27
C ASN A 356 -28.99 17.87 -5.38
N PHE A 357 -29.14 16.65 -5.89
CA PHE A 357 -29.40 15.48 -5.06
C PHE A 357 -28.08 14.79 -4.71
N TRP A 358 -27.83 14.57 -3.42
CA TRP A 358 -26.59 14.00 -2.88
C TRP A 358 -26.88 12.77 -2.03
N VAL A 359 -25.88 11.91 -1.89
CA VAL A 359 -25.88 10.78 -0.95
C VAL A 359 -24.69 10.89 -0.01
N ALA A 360 -24.86 10.44 1.22
CA ALA A 360 -23.82 10.24 2.22
C ALA A 360 -24.18 8.98 3.03
N GLU A 361 -23.94 7.82 2.43
CA GLU A 361 -24.48 6.53 2.85
C GLU A 361 -23.38 5.47 3.01
N ALA A 362 -23.73 4.33 3.62
CA ALA A 362 -22.80 3.27 4.00
C ALA A 362 -21.59 3.78 4.82
N VAL A 363 -21.85 4.69 5.76
CA VAL A 363 -20.83 5.32 6.61
C VAL A 363 -20.86 4.71 8.00
N TRP A 364 -19.74 4.12 8.41
CA TRP A 364 -19.52 3.68 9.79
C TRP A 364 -19.57 4.87 10.78
N VAL A 365 -19.97 4.63 12.03
CA VAL A 365 -19.86 5.64 13.11
C VAL A 365 -18.44 6.20 13.18
N THR A 366 -17.44 5.35 13.02
CA THR A 366 -16.01 5.71 12.94
C THR A 366 -15.72 6.88 12.01
N HIS A 367 -16.42 7.01 10.87
CA HIS A 367 -16.11 8.00 9.84
C HIS A 367 -17.17 9.11 9.73
N SER A 368 -18.22 9.09 10.56
CA SER A 368 -19.45 9.84 10.31
C SER A 368 -19.27 11.35 10.30
N ALA A 369 -18.52 11.90 11.25
CA ALA A 369 -18.28 13.34 11.31
C ALA A 369 -17.33 13.79 10.20
N GLY A 370 -16.34 12.96 9.86
CA GLY A 370 -15.44 13.19 8.72
C GLY A 370 -16.20 13.31 7.41
N VAL A 371 -17.06 12.34 7.10
CA VAL A 371 -17.89 12.36 5.89
C VAL A 371 -18.81 13.57 5.87
N ALA A 372 -19.49 13.86 6.98
CA ALA A 372 -20.35 15.03 7.11
C ALA A 372 -19.60 16.33 6.82
N ARG A 373 -18.38 16.49 7.36
CA ARG A 373 -17.52 17.65 7.09
C ARG A 373 -17.16 17.74 5.61
N ALA A 374 -16.73 16.64 5.01
CA ALA A 374 -16.34 16.63 3.60
C ALA A 374 -17.50 17.01 2.65
N VAL A 375 -18.71 16.51 2.93
CA VAL A 375 -19.92 16.90 2.20
C VAL A 375 -20.24 18.38 2.41
N ALA A 376 -20.22 18.85 3.66
CA ALA A 376 -20.50 20.25 3.96
C ALA A 376 -19.51 21.20 3.26
N GLU A 377 -18.20 20.94 3.36
CA GLU A 377 -17.16 21.70 2.64
C GLU A 377 -17.40 21.70 1.13
N THR A 378 -17.76 20.56 0.56
CA THR A 378 -18.04 20.47 -0.88
C THR A 378 -19.25 21.30 -1.28
N LEU A 379 -20.34 21.28 -0.51
CA LEU A 379 -21.55 22.06 -0.76
C LEU A 379 -21.32 23.57 -0.59
N THR A 380 -20.55 23.99 0.41
CA THR A 380 -20.39 25.41 0.76
C THR A 380 -19.18 26.08 0.12
N GLU A 381 -18.10 25.33 -0.11
CA GLU A 381 -16.79 25.84 -0.56
C GLU A 381 -16.37 25.27 -1.94
N GLY A 382 -17.12 24.31 -2.47
CA GLY A 382 -16.90 23.70 -3.78
C GLY A 382 -15.83 22.60 -3.81
N ARG A 383 -15.28 22.20 -2.66
CA ARG A 383 -14.35 21.06 -2.50
C ARG A 383 -14.28 20.61 -1.05
N SER A 384 -13.86 19.37 -0.80
CA SER A 384 -13.39 18.95 0.52
C SER A 384 -11.90 19.29 0.73
N THR A 385 -11.49 19.35 2.00
CA THR A 385 -10.10 19.43 2.45
C THR A 385 -9.37 18.08 2.46
N VAL A 386 -10.11 16.97 2.53
CA VAL A 386 -9.62 15.60 2.40
C VAL A 386 -10.09 15.04 1.06
N ASP A 387 -9.24 14.29 0.36
CA ASP A 387 -9.65 13.63 -0.87
C ASP A 387 -10.72 12.57 -0.58
N ILE A 388 -11.85 12.60 -1.29
CA ILE A 388 -12.96 11.66 -1.10
C ILE A 388 -13.21 10.80 -2.35
N SER A 389 -12.22 10.68 -3.23
CA SER A 389 -12.34 9.91 -4.49
C SER A 389 -12.70 8.43 -4.24
N GLU A 390 -12.14 7.82 -3.19
CA GLU A 390 -12.48 6.46 -2.75
C GLU A 390 -13.90 6.34 -2.16
N CYS A 391 -14.54 7.46 -1.82
CA CYS A 391 -15.92 7.53 -1.34
C CYS A 391 -16.90 7.94 -2.45
N GLU A 392 -16.44 8.41 -3.61
CA GLU A 392 -17.29 8.98 -4.65
C GLU A 392 -18.37 7.99 -5.12
N LEU A 393 -19.63 8.43 -5.13
CA LEU A 393 -20.78 7.64 -5.62
C LEU A 393 -20.57 7.14 -7.05
N THR A 394 -19.89 7.94 -7.87
CA THR A 394 -19.71 7.71 -9.31
C THR A 394 -18.48 6.88 -9.66
N ARG A 395 -17.75 6.34 -8.66
CA ARG A 395 -16.53 5.55 -8.89
C ARG A 395 -16.79 4.17 -9.49
N PHE A 396 -18.02 3.67 -9.35
CA PHE A 396 -18.40 2.32 -9.79
C PHE A 396 -18.75 2.27 -11.28
N GLU A 397 -18.30 1.21 -11.95
CA GLU A 397 -18.66 0.91 -13.33
C GLU A 397 -20.11 0.39 -13.43
N GLU A 398 -20.72 0.46 -14.62
CA GLU A 398 -22.11 0.05 -14.82
C GLU A 398 -22.39 -1.40 -14.36
N VAL A 399 -21.47 -2.33 -14.66
CA VAL A 399 -21.59 -3.74 -14.23
C VAL A 399 -21.57 -3.89 -12.71
N GLN A 400 -20.85 -3.00 -12.02
CA GLN A 400 -20.70 -3.01 -10.56
C GLN A 400 -21.92 -2.42 -9.83
N LEU A 401 -22.82 -1.76 -10.56
CA LEU A 401 -24.08 -1.23 -10.05
C LEU A 401 -25.24 -2.24 -10.17
N SER A 402 -25.03 -3.42 -10.76
CA SER A 402 -26.07 -4.45 -10.83
C SER A 402 -26.40 -4.99 -9.42
N PRO A 403 -27.67 -5.26 -9.10
CA PRO A 403 -28.05 -5.84 -7.81
C PRO A 403 -27.31 -7.14 -7.50
N GLU A 404 -27.05 -7.98 -8.52
CA GLU A 404 -26.32 -9.24 -8.39
C GLU A 404 -24.87 -9.01 -7.98
N TYR A 405 -24.15 -8.10 -8.66
CA TYR A 405 -22.78 -7.75 -8.30
C TYR A 405 -22.70 -7.14 -6.91
N VAL A 406 -23.58 -6.17 -6.60
CA VAL A 406 -23.61 -5.52 -5.28
C VAL A 406 -23.87 -6.54 -4.19
N SER A 407 -24.81 -7.46 -4.40
CA SER A 407 -25.13 -8.53 -3.46
C SER A 407 -23.94 -9.45 -3.22
N GLU A 408 -23.33 -9.99 -4.27
CA GLU A 408 -22.23 -10.96 -4.18
C GLU A 408 -20.98 -10.33 -3.54
N THR A 409 -20.54 -9.19 -4.05
CA THR A 409 -19.29 -8.57 -3.61
C THR A 409 -19.38 -7.91 -2.23
N SER A 410 -20.55 -7.38 -1.85
CA SER A 410 -20.75 -6.86 -0.49
C SER A 410 -20.81 -7.98 0.55
N GLN A 411 -21.37 -9.14 0.21
CA GLN A 411 -21.33 -10.33 1.06
C GLN A 411 -19.91 -10.89 1.18
N GLN A 412 -19.14 -10.91 0.08
CA GLN A 412 -17.73 -11.28 0.15
C GLN A 412 -16.94 -10.31 1.05
N ASN A 413 -17.17 -8.99 0.93
CA ASN A 413 -16.52 -8.01 1.81
C ASN A 413 -16.93 -8.16 3.28
N PHE A 414 -18.13 -8.66 3.57
CA PHE A 414 -18.52 -9.03 4.92
C PHE A 414 -17.68 -10.20 5.44
N VAL A 415 -17.51 -11.24 4.63
CA VAL A 415 -16.69 -12.42 4.97
C VAL A 415 -15.22 -12.02 5.16
N GLU A 416 -14.68 -11.17 4.29
CA GLU A 416 -13.26 -10.82 4.27
C GLU A 416 -12.92 -9.60 5.16
N ILE A 417 -13.87 -9.07 5.95
CA ILE A 417 -13.74 -7.76 6.61
C ILE A 417 -12.49 -7.65 7.51
N TYR A 418 -12.08 -8.75 8.15
CA TYR A 418 -10.93 -8.81 9.05
C TYR A 418 -9.78 -9.68 8.53
N ASP A 419 -9.87 -10.18 7.30
CA ASP A 419 -8.83 -10.99 6.66
C ASP A 419 -7.55 -10.20 6.38
N ILE A 420 -6.44 -10.93 6.21
CA ILE A 420 -5.16 -10.38 5.74
C ILE A 420 -5.16 -10.40 4.21
N ILE A 421 -5.60 -9.29 3.61
CA ILE A 421 -5.74 -9.17 2.15
C ILE A 421 -4.50 -8.48 1.54
N HIS A 422 -3.93 -9.07 0.49
CA HIS A 422 -2.87 -8.42 -0.28
C HIS A 422 -3.46 -7.30 -1.17
N PRO A 423 -2.81 -6.14 -1.36
CA PRO A 423 -3.35 -5.03 -2.18
C PRO A 423 -3.71 -5.38 -3.63
N LEU A 424 -3.14 -6.47 -4.16
CA LEU A 424 -3.43 -7.00 -5.50
C LEU A 424 -4.30 -8.27 -5.49
N ALA A 425 -4.79 -8.72 -4.34
CA ALA A 425 -5.65 -9.88 -4.26
C ALA A 425 -6.94 -9.61 -5.08
N PRO A 426 -7.21 -10.39 -6.14
CA PRO A 426 -8.45 -10.25 -6.87
C PRO A 426 -9.59 -10.91 -6.10
N LYS A 427 -10.82 -10.46 -6.36
CA LYS A 427 -11.99 -11.26 -6.06
C LYS A 427 -11.96 -12.54 -6.92
N GLU A 428 -12.33 -13.67 -6.33
CA GLU A 428 -12.44 -14.94 -7.06
C GLU A 428 -13.72 -14.99 -7.92
N SER A 429 -14.77 -14.31 -7.45
CA SER A 429 -16.05 -14.16 -8.15
C SER A 429 -16.71 -12.82 -7.75
N PRO A 430 -17.45 -12.16 -8.66
CA PRO A 430 -17.59 -12.49 -10.08
C PRO A 430 -16.36 -12.08 -10.90
N ARG A 431 -16.06 -12.83 -11.96
CA ARG A 431 -14.94 -12.61 -12.88
C ARG A 431 -15.36 -12.74 -14.33
N ASN A 432 -14.54 -12.21 -15.25
CA ASN A 432 -14.78 -12.24 -16.70
C ASN A 432 -16.05 -11.50 -17.14
N LEU A 433 -16.47 -10.46 -16.40
CA LEU A 433 -17.63 -9.64 -16.75
C LEU A 433 -17.38 -8.79 -18.00
N ARG A 434 -16.18 -8.22 -18.11
CA ARG A 434 -15.73 -7.45 -19.27
C ARG A 434 -14.38 -8.01 -19.73
N VAL A 435 -14.31 -8.39 -21.00
CA VAL A 435 -13.09 -8.92 -21.62
C VAL A 435 -12.82 -8.18 -22.92
N SER A 436 -11.54 -7.94 -23.23
CA SER A 436 -11.18 -7.33 -24.52
C SER A 436 -11.35 -8.34 -25.67
N PRO A 437 -11.41 -7.87 -26.93
CA PRO A 437 -11.44 -8.77 -28.10
C PRO A 437 -10.22 -9.69 -28.21
N PHE A 438 -9.15 -9.37 -27.47
CA PHE A 438 -7.89 -10.11 -27.49
C PHE A 438 -7.86 -11.25 -26.47
N TYR A 439 -8.87 -11.36 -25.60
CA TYR A 439 -8.90 -12.28 -24.47
C TYR A 439 -8.61 -13.73 -24.84
N ALA A 440 -9.11 -14.21 -25.98
CA ALA A 440 -8.80 -15.56 -26.48
C ALA A 440 -7.29 -15.74 -26.75
N ARG A 441 -6.65 -14.79 -27.43
CA ARG A 441 -5.20 -14.81 -27.69
C ARG A 441 -4.39 -14.63 -26.43
N GLN A 442 -4.85 -13.80 -25.51
CA GLN A 442 -4.21 -13.61 -24.22
C GLN A 442 -4.21 -14.91 -23.41
N LYS A 443 -5.33 -15.65 -23.41
CA LYS A 443 -5.40 -17.00 -22.84
C LYS A 443 -4.44 -17.98 -23.53
N GLU A 444 -4.37 -17.97 -24.86
CA GLU A 444 -3.40 -18.81 -25.59
C GLU A 444 -1.93 -18.51 -25.22
N GLN A 445 -1.62 -17.27 -24.83
CA GLN A 445 -0.30 -16.86 -24.33
C GLN A 445 -0.11 -17.11 -22.82
N GLY A 446 -1.09 -17.73 -22.14
CA GLY A 446 -1.05 -17.99 -20.71
C GLY A 446 -1.10 -16.71 -19.87
N ALA A 447 -1.98 -15.78 -20.21
CA ALA A 447 -2.17 -14.56 -19.44
C ALA A 447 -2.60 -14.86 -17.99
N PHE A 448 -1.88 -14.29 -17.02
CA PHE A 448 -2.33 -14.21 -15.64
C PHE A 448 -3.18 -12.97 -15.46
N PHE A 449 -4.48 -13.13 -15.17
CA PHE A 449 -5.43 -12.01 -15.12
C PHE A 449 -5.72 -11.55 -13.70
N LEU A 450 -5.60 -10.24 -13.48
CA LEU A 450 -6.27 -9.53 -12.38
C LEU A 450 -7.39 -8.65 -12.94
N GLU A 451 -8.27 -8.16 -12.06
CA GLU A 451 -9.46 -7.40 -12.45
C GLU A 451 -9.35 -5.91 -12.05
N ILE A 452 -10.05 -5.03 -12.78
CA ILE A 452 -10.55 -3.73 -12.27
C ILE A 452 -11.81 -3.34 -13.03
N GLY A 453 -12.83 -2.81 -12.35
CA GLY A 453 -14.00 -2.24 -13.03
C GLY A 453 -14.75 -3.23 -13.94
N GLY A 454 -14.71 -4.51 -13.59
CA GLY A 454 -15.21 -5.66 -14.35
C GLY A 454 -14.26 -6.20 -15.42
N TRP A 455 -13.16 -5.50 -15.73
CA TRP A 455 -12.24 -5.88 -16.81
C TRP A 455 -11.16 -6.86 -16.39
N GLU A 456 -11.01 -7.93 -17.16
CA GLU A 456 -9.86 -8.84 -17.10
C GLU A 456 -8.61 -8.19 -17.72
N ARG A 457 -7.53 -8.07 -16.92
CA ARG A 457 -6.27 -7.43 -17.31
C ARG A 457 -5.08 -8.38 -17.15
N PRO A 458 -4.38 -8.73 -18.23
CA PRO A 458 -3.14 -9.50 -18.15
C PRO A 458 -2.08 -8.76 -17.34
N HIS A 459 -1.59 -9.38 -16.27
CA HIS A 459 -0.48 -8.89 -15.46
C HIS A 459 0.88 -9.33 -16.00
N TRP A 460 0.96 -10.53 -16.56
CA TRP A 460 2.05 -11.08 -17.37
C TRP A 460 1.52 -12.23 -18.25
N TYR A 461 2.36 -12.76 -19.13
CA TYR A 461 2.05 -13.90 -20.00
C TYR A 461 3.05 -15.05 -19.80
N GLU A 462 2.57 -16.24 -19.45
CA GLU A 462 3.40 -17.43 -19.21
C GLU A 462 4.23 -17.84 -20.44
N ALA A 463 3.76 -17.52 -21.65
CA ALA A 463 4.53 -17.74 -22.88
C ALA A 463 5.92 -17.08 -22.87
N ASN A 464 6.12 -16.05 -22.04
CA ASN A 464 7.40 -15.35 -21.90
C ASN A 464 8.35 -15.98 -20.86
N ALA A 465 7.96 -17.05 -20.16
CA ALA A 465 8.76 -17.65 -19.09
C ALA A 465 10.18 -18.07 -19.52
N GLY A 466 10.32 -18.63 -20.73
CA GLY A 466 11.63 -19.03 -21.27
C GLY A 466 12.59 -17.87 -21.48
N LEU A 467 12.09 -16.64 -21.65
CA LEU A 467 12.92 -15.45 -21.88
C LEU A 467 13.67 -15.02 -20.61
N VAL A 468 13.15 -15.35 -19.42
CA VAL A 468 13.78 -15.02 -18.13
C VAL A 468 15.18 -15.63 -18.03
N GLN A 469 15.36 -16.85 -18.55
CA GLN A 469 16.65 -17.56 -18.52
C GLN A 469 17.71 -16.92 -19.43
N THR A 470 17.28 -16.11 -20.40
CA THR A 470 18.13 -15.46 -21.39
C THR A 470 18.32 -13.96 -21.12
N LEU A 471 17.81 -13.46 -19.99
CA LEU A 471 17.98 -12.07 -19.61
C LEU A 471 19.46 -11.75 -19.36
N PRO A 472 19.95 -10.57 -19.83
CA PRO A 472 21.23 -10.04 -19.39
C PRO A 472 21.29 -9.92 -17.86
N ASP A 473 22.49 -9.97 -17.29
CA ASP A 473 22.68 -9.96 -15.84
C ASP A 473 22.04 -8.73 -15.17
N GLU A 474 22.12 -7.56 -15.81
CA GLU A 474 21.53 -6.32 -15.32
C GLU A 474 19.98 -6.29 -15.35
N TRP A 475 19.35 -7.26 -16.00
CA TRP A 475 17.89 -7.42 -16.05
C TRP A 475 17.37 -8.61 -15.25
N LYS A 476 18.26 -9.41 -14.65
CA LYS A 476 17.83 -10.55 -13.87
C LYS A 476 17.01 -10.07 -12.65
N PRO A 477 15.83 -10.66 -12.42
CA PRO A 477 15.01 -10.29 -11.28
C PRO A 477 15.74 -10.64 -9.98
N VAL A 478 15.58 -9.79 -8.98
CA VAL A 478 16.06 -10.04 -7.61
C VAL A 478 15.07 -10.92 -6.86
N ASP A 479 15.57 -11.63 -5.84
CA ASP A 479 14.72 -12.39 -4.92
C ASP A 479 13.75 -11.47 -4.18
N ARG A 480 12.56 -11.99 -3.91
CA ARG A 480 11.48 -11.27 -3.24
C ARG A 480 11.02 -12.01 -2.00
N ASP A 481 10.65 -11.26 -0.98
CA ASP A 481 10.01 -11.83 0.21
C ASP A 481 8.63 -12.43 -0.12
N ALA A 482 8.07 -13.17 0.84
CA ALA A 482 6.80 -13.86 0.67
C ALA A 482 5.60 -12.94 0.42
N TRP A 483 5.67 -11.66 0.80
CA TRP A 483 4.57 -10.72 0.62
C TRP A 483 4.62 -10.08 -0.78
N SER A 484 5.78 -9.54 -1.15
CA SER A 484 6.04 -8.88 -2.43
C SER A 484 6.13 -9.85 -3.63
N SER A 485 6.21 -11.15 -3.38
CA SER A 485 6.11 -12.21 -4.40
C SER A 485 4.66 -12.60 -4.73
N LYS A 486 3.66 -12.21 -3.92
CA LYS A 486 2.25 -12.47 -4.22
C LYS A 486 1.80 -11.66 -5.45
N PHE A 487 1.11 -12.32 -6.37
CA PHE A 487 0.62 -11.72 -7.62
C PHE A 487 1.73 -11.05 -8.45
N TYR A 488 2.96 -11.56 -8.33
CA TYR A 488 4.13 -11.14 -9.08
C TYR A 488 4.74 -12.32 -9.84
N SER A 489 5.45 -12.03 -10.92
CA SER A 489 6.24 -13.01 -11.67
C SER A 489 7.53 -12.39 -12.20
N PRO A 490 8.68 -13.10 -12.16
CA PRO A 490 9.93 -12.66 -12.78
C PRO A 490 9.78 -12.42 -14.30
N ILE A 491 8.75 -12.97 -14.92
CA ILE A 491 8.37 -12.73 -16.32
C ILE A 491 8.22 -11.23 -16.61
N ALA A 492 7.76 -10.43 -15.64
CA ALA A 492 7.63 -8.99 -15.81
C ALA A 492 8.95 -8.31 -16.19
N ALA A 493 10.10 -8.82 -15.73
CA ALA A 493 11.41 -8.32 -16.11
C ALA A 493 11.73 -8.63 -17.59
N ALA A 494 11.40 -9.83 -18.05
CA ALA A 494 11.55 -10.21 -19.47
C ALA A 494 10.64 -9.39 -20.39
N GLU A 495 9.41 -9.13 -19.96
CA GLU A 495 8.47 -8.27 -20.68
C GLU A 495 8.99 -6.83 -20.76
N ALA A 496 9.48 -6.28 -19.65
CA ALA A 496 10.10 -4.95 -19.60
C ALA A 496 11.33 -4.86 -20.52
N TRP A 497 12.21 -5.85 -20.45
CA TRP A 497 13.41 -5.92 -21.30
C TRP A 497 13.06 -5.96 -22.78
N LYS A 498 12.07 -6.76 -23.18
CA LYS A 498 11.60 -6.83 -24.58
C LYS A 498 10.94 -5.52 -25.03
N THR A 499 10.19 -4.85 -24.18
CA THR A 499 9.65 -3.52 -24.49
C THR A 499 10.78 -2.51 -24.76
N ARG A 500 11.85 -2.53 -23.96
CA ARG A 500 13.02 -1.64 -24.10
C ARG A 500 13.91 -1.97 -25.31
N ASN A 501 14.05 -3.25 -25.66
CA ASN A 501 15.08 -3.71 -26.62
C ASN A 501 14.52 -4.32 -27.91
N ALA A 502 13.21 -4.53 -28.01
CA ALA A 502 12.55 -5.11 -29.16
C ALA A 502 11.22 -4.40 -29.45
N VAL A 503 10.09 -5.08 -29.22
CA VAL A 503 8.73 -4.54 -29.36
C VAL A 503 7.76 -5.41 -28.56
N ALA A 504 6.74 -4.79 -27.98
CA ALA A 504 5.70 -5.47 -27.22
C ALA A 504 4.31 -4.95 -27.58
N LEU A 505 3.30 -5.82 -27.43
CA LEU A 505 1.88 -5.50 -27.48
C LEU A 505 1.30 -5.46 -26.07
N TYR A 506 0.72 -4.32 -25.72
CA TYR A 506 -0.05 -4.12 -24.49
C TYR A 506 -1.53 -3.98 -24.81
N ASP A 507 -2.39 -4.62 -24.03
CA ASP A 507 -3.83 -4.36 -24.09
C ASP A 507 -4.18 -3.09 -23.32
N MET A 508 -4.60 -2.07 -24.07
CA MET A 508 -4.99 -0.76 -23.55
C MET A 508 -6.51 -0.57 -23.52
N THR A 509 -7.27 -1.64 -23.81
CA THR A 509 -8.74 -1.60 -23.89
C THR A 509 -9.39 -1.12 -22.60
N THR A 510 -8.80 -1.39 -21.44
CA THR A 510 -9.42 -1.07 -20.15
C THR A 510 -9.27 0.38 -19.70
N PHE A 511 -8.44 1.20 -20.37
CA PHE A 511 -8.36 2.63 -20.06
C PHE A 511 -9.65 3.33 -20.50
N HIS A 512 -10.22 4.17 -19.64
CA HIS A 512 -11.44 4.90 -19.99
C HIS A 512 -11.24 5.74 -21.25
N ARG A 513 -12.21 5.63 -22.16
CA ARG A 513 -12.28 6.40 -23.41
C ARG A 513 -13.65 7.02 -23.51
N PHE A 514 -13.69 8.35 -23.50
CA PHE A 514 -14.93 9.10 -23.66
C PHE A 514 -14.94 9.85 -24.98
N GLU A 515 -16.02 9.75 -25.72
CA GLU A 515 -16.31 10.59 -26.87
C GLU A 515 -16.96 11.88 -26.39
N VAL A 516 -16.46 13.04 -26.83
CA VAL A 516 -17.08 14.35 -26.62
C VAL A 516 -17.37 14.95 -27.99
N SER A 517 -18.65 15.09 -28.34
CA SER A 517 -19.08 15.46 -29.68
C SER A 517 -20.14 16.56 -29.72
N GLY A 518 -20.18 17.30 -30.83
CA GLY A 518 -21.14 18.39 -31.08
C GLY A 518 -20.50 19.77 -31.14
N PRO A 519 -21.23 20.80 -31.62
CA PRO A 519 -20.70 22.15 -31.84
C PRO A 519 -20.25 22.85 -30.55
N GLY A 520 -20.68 22.34 -29.38
CA GLY A 520 -20.25 22.78 -28.07
C GLY A 520 -19.00 22.10 -27.51
N ALA A 521 -18.42 21.09 -28.18
CA ALA A 521 -17.34 20.26 -27.64
C ALA A 521 -16.08 21.07 -27.31
N VAL A 522 -15.62 21.91 -28.24
CA VAL A 522 -14.48 22.81 -28.01
C VAL A 522 -14.74 23.72 -26.80
N HIS A 523 -15.95 24.30 -26.72
CA HIS A 523 -16.29 25.21 -25.63
C HIS A 523 -16.32 24.51 -24.27
N LEU A 524 -16.88 23.30 -24.20
CA LEU A 524 -16.91 22.50 -22.97
C LEU A 524 -15.48 22.20 -22.51
N LEU A 525 -14.67 21.60 -23.38
CA LEU A 525 -13.32 21.18 -23.04
C LEU A 525 -12.43 22.38 -22.71
N GLN A 526 -12.51 23.48 -23.47
CA GLN A 526 -11.76 24.70 -23.17
C GLN A 526 -12.06 25.26 -21.78
N ARG A 527 -13.29 25.13 -21.28
CA ARG A 527 -13.68 25.61 -19.96
C ARG A 527 -13.24 24.70 -18.83
N LEU A 528 -13.18 23.39 -19.05
CA LEU A 528 -12.95 22.42 -17.97
C LEU A 528 -11.47 22.06 -17.77
N ILE A 529 -10.65 22.12 -18.81
CA ILE A 529 -9.27 21.61 -18.77
C ILE A 529 -8.23 22.74 -18.80
N THR A 530 -7.02 22.44 -18.32
CA THR A 530 -5.89 23.39 -18.21
C THR A 530 -5.13 23.68 -19.51
N SER A 531 -5.37 22.91 -20.58
CA SER A 531 -4.68 23.06 -21.88
C SER A 531 -5.61 23.58 -22.99
N ASP A 532 -5.06 24.19 -24.04
CA ASP A 532 -5.81 24.63 -25.22
C ASP A 532 -6.12 23.47 -26.17
N VAL A 533 -7.39 23.31 -26.56
CA VAL A 533 -7.86 22.29 -27.52
C VAL A 533 -8.41 22.88 -28.83
N SER A 534 -8.18 24.18 -29.07
CA SER A 534 -8.68 24.87 -30.26
C SER A 534 -7.87 24.59 -31.54
N ALA A 535 -6.71 23.92 -31.42
CA ALA A 535 -5.88 23.50 -32.54
C ALA A 535 -6.64 22.60 -33.53
N GLN A 536 -6.24 22.57 -34.79
CA GLN A 536 -6.88 21.75 -35.83
C GLN A 536 -6.90 20.25 -35.47
N PRO A 537 -7.84 19.46 -36.03
CA PRO A 537 -7.88 18.01 -35.83
C PRO A 537 -6.53 17.33 -36.14
N GLY A 538 -6.22 16.28 -35.38
CA GLY A 538 -4.96 15.55 -35.49
C GLY A 538 -3.98 15.76 -34.33
N SER A 539 -4.39 16.50 -33.29
CA SER A 539 -3.58 16.77 -32.09
C SER A 539 -4.07 16.03 -30.85
N ILE A 540 -3.12 15.68 -29.98
CA ILE A 540 -3.36 15.14 -28.63
C ILE A 540 -2.75 16.15 -27.65
N VAL A 541 -3.47 16.47 -26.58
CA VAL A 541 -2.95 17.26 -25.47
C VAL A 541 -3.05 16.48 -24.17
N HIS A 542 -1.98 16.52 -23.38
CA HIS A 542 -2.04 16.12 -21.97
C HIS A 542 -2.48 17.34 -21.16
N THR A 543 -3.50 17.16 -20.32
CA THR A 543 -4.15 18.25 -19.59
C THR A 543 -4.66 17.75 -18.24
N LEU A 544 -5.03 18.67 -17.35
CA LEU A 544 -5.62 18.37 -16.06
C LEU A 544 -7.08 18.80 -16.00
N LEU A 545 -7.89 18.08 -15.23
CA LEU A 545 -9.06 18.60 -14.55
C LEU A 545 -8.63 19.09 -13.16
N VAL A 546 -9.03 20.30 -12.80
CA VAL A 546 -8.75 20.88 -11.47
C VAL A 546 -10.02 21.44 -10.86
N ASN A 547 -10.07 21.50 -9.53
CA ASN A 547 -11.13 22.23 -8.84
C ASN A 547 -10.85 23.75 -8.87
N ALA A 548 -11.81 24.55 -8.40
CA ALA A 548 -11.69 26.01 -8.39
C ALA A 548 -10.53 26.55 -7.53
N HIS A 549 -9.95 25.70 -6.67
CA HIS A 549 -8.82 26.01 -5.80
C HIS A 549 -7.47 25.51 -6.35
N GLY A 550 -7.46 24.87 -7.52
CA GLY A 550 -6.26 24.37 -8.19
C GLY A 550 -5.80 22.98 -7.73
N GLY A 551 -6.61 22.25 -6.95
CA GLY A 551 -6.35 20.84 -6.64
C GLY A 551 -6.67 19.95 -7.83
N VAL A 552 -5.83 18.94 -8.09
CA VAL A 552 -5.91 18.06 -9.26
C VAL A 552 -7.03 17.04 -9.07
N LEU A 553 -8.04 17.05 -9.94
CA LEU A 553 -9.13 16.06 -9.93
C LEU A 553 -8.77 14.83 -10.77
N SER A 554 -8.16 15.06 -11.93
CA SER A 554 -7.75 14.00 -12.86
C SER A 554 -6.73 14.53 -13.87
N ASP A 555 -5.95 13.66 -14.48
CA ASP A 555 -5.13 13.94 -15.67
C ASP A 555 -5.70 13.22 -16.89
N LEU A 556 -5.73 13.91 -18.02
CA LEU A 556 -6.42 13.45 -19.23
C LEU A 556 -5.54 13.58 -20.46
N PHE A 557 -5.77 12.70 -21.44
CA PHE A 557 -5.32 12.88 -22.82
C PHE A 557 -6.50 13.24 -23.71
N VAL A 558 -6.56 14.48 -24.20
CA VAL A 558 -7.63 14.94 -25.09
C VAL A 558 -7.14 14.95 -26.52
N SER A 559 -7.76 14.15 -27.38
CA SER A 559 -7.43 13.99 -28.80
C SER A 559 -8.51 14.63 -29.66
N ARG A 560 -8.15 15.61 -30.50
CA ARG A 560 -9.10 16.20 -31.46
C ARG A 560 -9.13 15.34 -32.72
N ILE A 561 -10.19 14.59 -32.90
CA ILE A 561 -10.33 13.59 -33.97
C ILE A 561 -10.88 14.24 -35.25
N GLU A 562 -11.94 15.03 -35.12
CA GLU A 562 -12.53 15.85 -36.19
C GLU A 562 -12.86 17.24 -35.63
N GLU A 563 -13.51 18.10 -36.42
CA GLU A 563 -13.81 19.48 -36.02
C GLU A 563 -14.59 19.55 -34.70
N ASP A 564 -15.66 18.76 -34.60
CA ASP A 564 -16.57 18.68 -33.45
C ASP A 564 -16.56 17.29 -32.77
N LEU A 565 -15.46 16.56 -32.89
CA LEU A 565 -15.29 15.22 -32.30
C LEU A 565 -13.97 15.10 -31.56
N PHE A 566 -14.05 14.82 -30.27
CA PHE A 566 -12.90 14.59 -29.41
C PHE A 566 -12.98 13.22 -28.76
N GLN A 567 -11.83 12.61 -28.53
CA GLN A 567 -11.69 11.47 -27.65
C GLN A 567 -10.87 11.86 -26.43
N VAL A 568 -11.40 11.58 -25.24
CA VAL A 568 -10.75 11.82 -23.95
C VAL A 568 -10.34 10.48 -23.36
N GLY A 569 -9.03 10.26 -23.21
CA GLY A 569 -8.49 9.20 -22.35
C GLY A 569 -8.53 9.69 -20.90
N ALA A 570 -9.24 8.98 -20.05
CA ALA A 570 -9.55 9.37 -18.66
C ALA A 570 -9.21 8.26 -17.65
N ASN A 571 -9.44 8.52 -16.37
CA ASN A 571 -9.05 7.64 -15.27
C ASN A 571 -10.21 6.88 -14.64
N THR A 572 -11.38 7.50 -14.47
CA THR A 572 -12.49 6.93 -13.69
C THR A 572 -13.87 7.23 -14.28
N ALA A 573 -14.89 6.48 -13.87
CA ALA A 573 -16.29 6.81 -14.14
C ALA A 573 -16.74 8.15 -13.53
N THR A 574 -16.03 8.66 -12.51
CA THR A 574 -16.26 10.01 -11.97
C THR A 574 -15.92 11.10 -12.99
N ASP A 575 -14.86 10.93 -13.78
CA ASP A 575 -14.52 11.86 -14.88
C ASP A 575 -15.67 11.93 -15.90
N LEU A 576 -16.27 10.78 -16.25
CA LEU A 576 -17.42 10.71 -17.15
C LEU A 576 -18.62 11.48 -16.58
N ALA A 577 -18.98 11.21 -15.33
CA ALA A 577 -20.09 11.87 -14.66
C ALA A 577 -19.90 13.39 -14.59
N TYR A 578 -18.67 13.84 -14.32
CA TYR A 578 -18.32 15.26 -14.34
C TYR A 578 -18.53 15.90 -15.71
N LEU A 579 -17.98 15.29 -16.77
CA LEU A 579 -18.10 15.80 -18.14
C LEU A 579 -19.56 15.82 -18.63
N ILE A 580 -20.34 14.78 -18.35
CA ILE A 580 -21.77 14.72 -18.69
C ILE A 580 -22.53 15.85 -18.00
N ARG A 581 -22.34 16.03 -16.68
CA ARG A 581 -23.03 17.06 -15.89
C ARG A 581 -22.71 18.46 -16.42
N GLU A 582 -21.44 18.73 -16.69
CA GLU A 582 -21.00 20.02 -17.22
C GLU A 582 -21.48 20.27 -18.66
N GLY A 583 -21.60 19.21 -19.47
CA GLY A 583 -22.23 19.26 -20.79
C GLY A 583 -23.70 19.64 -20.73
N ARG A 584 -24.49 18.97 -19.87
CA ARG A 584 -25.91 19.30 -19.65
C ARG A 584 -26.09 20.74 -19.16
N ARG A 585 -25.24 21.20 -18.23
CA ARG A 585 -25.25 22.59 -17.76
C ARG A 585 -25.00 23.56 -18.90
N GLN A 586 -24.01 23.30 -19.76
CA GLN A 586 -23.73 24.13 -20.92
C GLN A 586 -24.94 24.20 -21.86
N GLU A 587 -25.54 23.06 -22.20
CA GLU A 587 -26.71 22.99 -23.09
C GLU A 587 -27.89 23.80 -22.53
N LYS A 588 -28.16 23.71 -21.22
CA LYS A 588 -29.21 24.49 -20.54
C LYS A 588 -29.00 26.01 -20.66
N HIS A 589 -27.75 26.47 -20.59
CA HIS A 589 -27.42 27.91 -20.67
C HIS A 589 -27.26 28.40 -22.12
N THR A 590 -26.86 27.53 -23.04
CA THR A 590 -26.60 27.88 -24.45
C THR A 590 -26.96 26.69 -25.36
N PRO A 591 -28.26 26.51 -25.70
CA PRO A 591 -28.72 25.34 -26.45
C PRO A 591 -28.04 25.13 -27.82
N GLY A 592 -27.63 26.22 -28.48
CA GLY A 592 -26.88 26.15 -29.75
C GLY A 592 -25.45 25.59 -29.63
N LYS A 593 -24.94 25.40 -28.41
CA LYS A 593 -23.66 24.77 -28.08
C LYS A 593 -23.87 23.46 -27.33
N TRP A 594 -24.82 22.65 -27.77
CA TRP A 594 -25.04 21.32 -27.24
C TRP A 594 -23.78 20.46 -27.39
N VAL A 595 -23.62 19.51 -26.48
CA VAL A 595 -22.50 18.58 -26.44
C VAL A 595 -22.99 17.24 -25.89
N GLN A 596 -22.55 16.16 -26.52
CA GLN A 596 -22.78 14.80 -26.01
C GLN A 596 -21.47 14.22 -25.51
N VAL A 597 -21.54 13.56 -24.36
CA VAL A 597 -20.42 12.83 -23.78
C VAL A 597 -20.83 11.37 -23.63
N ARG A 598 -20.05 10.44 -24.19
CA ARG A 598 -20.35 9.00 -24.18
C ARG A 598 -19.14 8.20 -23.75
N ASP A 599 -19.34 7.19 -22.93
CA ASP A 599 -18.32 6.17 -22.72
C ASP A 599 -18.28 5.22 -23.93
N ILE A 600 -17.13 5.17 -24.59
CA ILE A 600 -16.87 4.29 -25.73
C ILE A 600 -15.87 3.18 -25.40
N THR A 601 -15.54 3.00 -24.11
CA THR A 601 -14.56 2.02 -23.65
C THR A 601 -14.97 0.60 -24.06
N GLY A 602 -16.22 0.20 -23.83
CA GLY A 602 -16.73 -1.12 -24.21
C GLY A 602 -17.01 -1.30 -25.72
N SER A 603 -17.15 -0.20 -26.47
CA SER A 603 -17.41 -0.21 -27.91
C SER A 603 -16.16 0.01 -28.76
N THR A 604 -14.98 0.01 -28.14
CA THR A 604 -13.67 0.13 -28.79
C THR A 604 -12.65 -0.78 -28.11
N CYS A 605 -11.56 -1.10 -28.80
CA CYS A 605 -10.40 -1.78 -28.24
C CYS A 605 -9.13 -1.07 -28.67
N CYS A 606 -8.06 -1.22 -27.89
CA CYS A 606 -6.80 -0.51 -28.13
C CYS A 606 -5.59 -1.39 -27.83
N LEU A 607 -4.62 -1.39 -28.73
CA LEU A 607 -3.31 -2.03 -28.53
C LEU A 607 -2.21 -0.99 -28.47
N GLY A 608 -1.40 -1.03 -27.41
CA GLY A 608 -0.13 -0.32 -27.36
C GLY A 608 0.95 -1.16 -28.05
N LEU A 609 1.41 -0.75 -29.24
CA LEU A 609 2.56 -1.33 -29.90
C LEU A 609 3.77 -0.43 -29.62
N TRP A 610 4.64 -0.86 -28.71
CA TRP A 610 5.75 -0.05 -28.23
C TRP A 610 7.08 -0.80 -28.21
N GLY A 611 8.15 -0.05 -28.48
CA GLY A 611 9.53 -0.52 -28.47
C GLY A 611 10.30 -0.01 -29.69
N PRO A 612 11.64 -0.09 -29.67
CA PRO A 612 12.48 0.41 -30.76
C PRO A 612 12.17 -0.21 -32.13
N ARG A 613 11.60 -1.42 -32.17
CA ARG A 613 11.24 -2.14 -33.41
C ARG A 613 9.78 -1.93 -33.84
N ALA A 614 8.98 -1.10 -33.14
CA ALA A 614 7.56 -0.90 -33.46
C ALA A 614 7.32 -0.41 -34.90
N ARG A 615 8.22 0.44 -35.43
CA ARG A 615 8.13 0.90 -36.83
C ARG A 615 8.30 -0.23 -37.83
N ASP A 616 9.28 -1.09 -37.61
CA ASP A 616 9.57 -2.22 -38.50
C ASP A 616 8.33 -3.11 -38.64
N VAL A 617 7.63 -3.37 -37.52
CA VAL A 617 6.38 -4.14 -37.51
C VAL A 617 5.33 -3.47 -38.38
N ILE A 618 5.01 -2.19 -38.13
CA ILE A 618 3.92 -1.50 -38.85
C ILE A 618 4.19 -1.38 -40.35
N GLN A 619 5.44 -1.18 -40.76
CA GLN A 619 5.82 -1.06 -42.18
C GLN A 619 5.56 -2.34 -42.99
N THR A 620 5.45 -3.50 -42.34
CA THR A 620 5.11 -4.76 -43.04
C THR A 620 3.63 -4.88 -43.39
N ILE A 621 2.75 -4.12 -42.72
CA ILE A 621 1.28 -4.28 -42.81
C ILE A 621 0.54 -2.98 -43.16
N SER A 622 1.26 -1.87 -43.36
CA SER A 622 0.69 -0.62 -43.84
C SER A 622 1.67 0.15 -44.71
N SER A 623 1.15 0.78 -45.76
CA SER A 623 1.87 1.72 -46.63
C SER A 623 1.76 3.18 -46.16
N ASP A 624 1.01 3.45 -45.09
CA ASP A 624 0.85 4.79 -44.55
C ASP A 624 2.16 5.32 -43.94
N ASP A 625 2.39 6.63 -44.06
CA ASP A 625 3.53 7.28 -43.42
C ASP A 625 3.28 7.45 -41.91
N PHE A 626 3.96 6.65 -41.09
CA PHE A 626 4.01 6.78 -39.63
C PHE A 626 5.37 7.29 -39.12
N SER A 627 6.17 7.89 -40.00
CA SER A 627 7.38 8.62 -39.60
C SER A 627 7.02 9.85 -38.74
N ASN A 628 8.04 10.56 -38.24
CA ASN A 628 7.82 11.83 -37.54
C ASN A 628 7.08 12.87 -38.38
N LYS A 629 7.15 12.78 -39.71
CA LYS A 629 6.45 13.69 -40.61
C LYS A 629 4.98 13.27 -40.78
N GLY A 630 4.73 11.99 -40.98
CA GLY A 630 3.38 11.47 -41.23
C GLY A 630 2.49 11.38 -39.99
N LEU A 631 3.08 11.11 -38.83
CA LEU A 631 2.38 11.16 -37.53
C LEU A 631 3.36 11.65 -36.44
N PRO A 632 3.39 12.96 -36.11
CA PRO A 632 4.28 13.50 -35.07
C PRO A 632 3.90 12.99 -33.67
N TYR A 633 4.82 13.12 -32.71
CA TYR A 633 4.53 12.79 -31.31
C TYR A 633 3.36 13.63 -30.80
N MET A 634 2.47 13.03 -30.00
CA MET A 634 1.19 13.62 -29.60
C MET A 634 0.28 13.97 -30.80
N GLY A 635 0.43 13.24 -31.90
CA GLY A 635 -0.46 13.29 -33.06
C GLY A 635 -1.46 12.14 -33.08
N VAL A 636 -2.63 12.39 -33.66
CA VAL A 636 -3.67 11.38 -33.92
C VAL A 636 -4.08 11.38 -35.40
N LYS A 637 -4.34 10.20 -35.96
CA LYS A 637 -4.78 10.07 -37.36
C LYS A 637 -5.71 8.87 -37.54
N LYS A 638 -6.85 9.08 -38.21
CA LYS A 638 -7.68 8.00 -38.75
C LYS A 638 -7.04 7.44 -40.02
N THR A 639 -6.89 6.13 -40.12
CA THR A 639 -6.26 5.47 -41.26
C THR A 639 -6.65 3.99 -41.34
N SER A 640 -5.95 3.18 -42.13
CA SER A 640 -6.15 1.72 -42.16
C SER A 640 -4.86 0.93 -42.03
N ILE A 641 -4.95 -0.26 -41.41
CA ILE A 641 -3.85 -1.24 -41.35
C ILE A 641 -4.37 -2.54 -41.96
N ALA A 642 -3.76 -2.97 -43.08
CA ALA A 642 -4.18 -4.15 -43.85
C ALA A 642 -5.70 -4.28 -44.04
N GLY A 643 -6.38 -3.16 -44.34
CA GLY A 643 -7.82 -3.10 -44.57
C GLY A 643 -8.69 -2.88 -43.33
N ILE A 644 -8.11 -2.87 -42.12
CA ILE A 644 -8.84 -2.55 -40.88
C ILE A 644 -8.84 -1.04 -40.66
N PRO A 645 -10.01 -0.40 -40.48
CA PRO A 645 -10.09 0.99 -40.03
C PRO A 645 -9.54 1.13 -38.61
N VAL A 646 -8.56 2.02 -38.43
CA VAL A 646 -7.95 2.29 -37.13
C VAL A 646 -7.82 3.79 -36.88
N THR A 647 -7.77 4.16 -35.60
CA THR A 647 -7.26 5.46 -35.15
C THR A 647 -5.91 5.24 -34.48
N MET A 648 -4.88 5.88 -35.03
CA MET A 648 -3.50 5.80 -34.56
C MET A 648 -3.18 6.99 -33.67
N PHE A 649 -2.76 6.74 -32.44
CA PHE A 649 -2.33 7.77 -31.48
C PHE A 649 -0.85 7.60 -31.18
N ARG A 650 -0.03 8.61 -31.46
CA ARG A 650 1.40 8.53 -31.17
C ARG A 650 1.72 9.06 -29.77
N LYS A 651 1.53 8.18 -28.79
CA LYS A 651 1.94 8.35 -27.38
C LYS A 651 2.31 6.99 -26.77
N SER A 652 3.01 7.02 -25.64
CA SER A 652 3.43 5.82 -24.92
C SER A 652 3.50 6.08 -23.42
N PHE A 653 2.86 5.21 -22.64
CA PHE A 653 2.96 5.21 -21.17
C PHE A 653 4.22 4.51 -20.65
N VAL A 654 4.86 3.69 -21.49
CA VAL A 654 6.08 2.94 -21.12
C VAL A 654 7.36 3.68 -21.55
N GLY A 655 7.23 4.85 -22.20
CA GLY A 655 8.34 5.71 -22.57
C GLY A 655 9.10 5.32 -23.83
N GLU A 656 8.56 4.41 -24.62
CA GLU A 656 9.15 3.91 -25.87
C GLU A 656 8.49 4.49 -27.12
N TYR A 657 9.20 4.38 -28.25
CA TYR A 657 8.61 4.68 -29.56
C TYR A 657 7.46 3.73 -29.89
N GLY A 658 6.41 4.24 -30.55
CA GLY A 658 5.30 3.44 -31.05
C GLY A 658 3.97 4.18 -30.96
N TRP A 659 2.88 3.42 -30.91
CA TRP A 659 1.51 3.94 -31.00
C TRP A 659 0.53 3.15 -30.15
N GLU A 660 -0.51 3.84 -29.72
CA GLU A 660 -1.79 3.22 -29.40
C GLU A 660 -2.61 3.08 -30.70
N ILE A 661 -3.10 1.88 -30.97
CA ILE A 661 -3.81 1.51 -32.19
C ILE A 661 -5.22 1.09 -31.79
N GLN A 662 -6.20 1.93 -32.10
CA GLN A 662 -7.58 1.74 -31.69
C GLN A 662 -8.47 1.32 -32.87
N THR A 663 -9.40 0.41 -32.62
CA THR A 663 -10.45 0.03 -33.56
C THR A 663 -11.72 -0.43 -32.82
N THR A 664 -12.75 -0.83 -33.55
CA THR A 664 -13.97 -1.41 -32.98
C THR A 664 -13.74 -2.89 -32.59
N PRO A 665 -14.44 -3.43 -31.58
CA PRO A 665 -14.21 -4.78 -31.06
C PRO A 665 -14.26 -5.90 -32.09
N ASP A 666 -15.11 -5.79 -33.10
CA ASP A 666 -15.27 -6.74 -34.20
C ASP A 666 -14.01 -6.88 -35.06
N PHE A 667 -13.21 -5.82 -35.20
CA PHE A 667 -11.90 -5.88 -35.87
C PHE A 667 -10.73 -6.20 -34.93
N GLY A 668 -10.93 -6.10 -33.61
CA GLY A 668 -9.86 -6.19 -32.62
C GLY A 668 -9.02 -7.47 -32.74
N LEU A 669 -9.68 -8.64 -32.80
CA LEU A 669 -8.96 -9.91 -32.90
C LEU A 669 -8.12 -10.01 -34.19
N ARG A 670 -8.65 -9.52 -35.32
CA ARG A 670 -7.93 -9.50 -36.59
C ARG A 670 -6.74 -8.53 -36.56
N LEU A 671 -6.89 -7.37 -35.89
CA LEU A 671 -5.80 -6.42 -35.68
C LEU A 671 -4.68 -7.04 -34.83
N TRP A 672 -5.02 -7.73 -33.74
CA TRP A 672 -4.05 -8.47 -32.93
C TRP A 672 -3.27 -9.47 -33.79
N ASP A 673 -3.97 -10.34 -34.53
CA ASP A 673 -3.32 -11.40 -35.31
C ASP A 673 -2.38 -10.85 -36.39
N LEU A 674 -2.74 -9.73 -37.03
CA LEU A 674 -1.90 -9.04 -37.99
C LEU A 674 -0.62 -8.49 -37.36
N LEU A 675 -0.74 -7.76 -36.24
CA LEU A 675 0.40 -7.22 -35.51
C LEU A 675 1.28 -8.33 -34.95
N TRP A 676 0.67 -9.39 -34.45
CA TRP A 676 1.36 -10.56 -33.93
C TRP A 676 2.21 -11.23 -35.02
N GLN A 677 1.61 -11.52 -36.18
CA GLN A 677 2.30 -12.16 -37.31
C GLN A 677 3.43 -11.28 -37.85
N ALA A 678 3.16 -9.98 -38.06
CA ALA A 678 4.14 -9.00 -38.50
C ALA A 678 5.30 -8.83 -37.50
N GLY A 679 4.98 -8.94 -36.21
CA GLY A 679 5.90 -8.72 -35.11
C GLY A 679 6.88 -9.84 -34.82
N ARG A 680 6.50 -11.10 -35.09
CA ARG A 680 7.32 -12.27 -34.70
C ARG A 680 8.78 -12.19 -35.17
N PRO A 681 9.09 -11.82 -36.44
CA PRO A 681 10.49 -11.70 -36.89
C PRO A 681 11.29 -10.64 -36.14
N HIS A 682 10.62 -9.69 -35.48
CA HIS A 682 11.23 -8.61 -34.70
C HIS A 682 11.26 -8.90 -33.19
N GLY A 683 10.93 -10.13 -32.78
CA GLY A 683 10.93 -10.54 -31.38
C GLY A 683 9.77 -9.96 -30.57
N LEU A 684 8.63 -9.70 -31.22
CA LEU A 684 7.42 -9.20 -30.57
C LEU A 684 6.90 -10.18 -29.52
N ILE A 685 6.48 -9.64 -28.38
CA ILE A 685 5.79 -10.36 -27.31
C ILE A 685 4.48 -9.67 -26.94
N ALA A 686 3.61 -10.38 -26.22
CA ALA A 686 2.56 -9.74 -25.43
C ALA A 686 3.15 -9.37 -24.07
N ALA A 687 2.83 -8.19 -23.54
CA ALA A 687 3.34 -7.71 -22.26
C ALA A 687 2.20 -7.18 -21.37
N GLY A 688 2.29 -7.48 -20.07
CA GLY A 688 1.23 -7.29 -19.10
C GLY A 688 1.44 -6.08 -18.18
N ARG A 689 0.50 -5.89 -17.26
CA ARG A 689 0.42 -4.72 -16.39
C ARG A 689 1.57 -4.60 -15.39
N ALA A 690 2.21 -5.70 -14.99
CA ALA A 690 3.34 -5.66 -14.09
C ALA A 690 4.54 -4.92 -14.72
N ALA A 691 4.91 -5.31 -15.95
CA ALA A 691 5.94 -4.61 -16.72
C ALA A 691 5.51 -3.17 -17.05
N PHE A 692 4.26 -2.96 -17.48
CA PHE A 692 3.72 -1.62 -17.75
C PHE A 692 3.91 -0.66 -16.56
N ASN A 693 3.58 -1.11 -15.35
CA ASN A 693 3.69 -0.32 -14.12
C ASN A 693 5.15 -0.03 -13.75
N GLY A 694 6.08 -0.99 -13.91
CA GLY A 694 7.51 -0.72 -13.72
C GLY A 694 8.01 0.35 -14.68
N LEU A 695 7.74 0.17 -15.98
CA LEU A 695 8.21 1.08 -17.03
C LEU A 695 7.62 2.49 -16.91
N ARG A 696 6.34 2.65 -16.51
CA ARG A 696 5.75 3.99 -16.31
C ARG A 696 6.36 4.72 -15.11
N ILE A 697 6.73 3.99 -14.05
CA ILE A 697 7.40 4.55 -12.86
C ILE A 697 8.81 5.02 -13.23
N GLU A 698 9.57 4.24 -14.00
CA GLU A 698 10.89 4.65 -14.52
C GLU A 698 10.82 5.98 -15.31
N LYS A 699 9.72 6.20 -16.05
CA LYS A 699 9.49 7.44 -16.78
C LYS A 699 8.96 8.59 -15.93
N GLY A 700 8.65 8.34 -14.66
CA GLY A 700 8.00 9.31 -13.77
C GLY A 700 6.61 9.71 -14.25
N ILE A 701 5.88 8.85 -14.96
CA ILE A 701 4.49 9.14 -15.34
C ILE A 701 3.60 8.93 -14.13
N ARG A 702 2.85 9.97 -13.76
CA ARG A 702 1.96 9.97 -12.59
C ARG A 702 0.71 9.12 -12.88
N ALA A 703 0.18 8.51 -11.84
CA ALA A 703 -1.15 7.91 -11.81
C ALA A 703 -2.05 8.74 -10.88
N SER A 704 -3.09 9.36 -11.44
CA SER A 704 -4.13 10.03 -10.65
C SER A 704 -4.81 9.03 -9.70
N GLY A 705 -5.14 9.48 -8.49
CA GLY A 705 -5.67 8.65 -7.40
C GLY A 705 -4.59 8.02 -6.52
N SER A 706 -3.32 8.02 -6.92
CA SER A 706 -2.21 7.55 -6.07
C SER A 706 -1.09 8.57 -5.96
N ASP A 707 -0.47 8.96 -7.07
CA ASP A 707 0.64 9.92 -7.08
C ASP A 707 0.17 11.36 -6.85
N MET A 708 -1.10 11.64 -7.17
CA MET A 708 -1.77 12.92 -7.00
C MET A 708 -3.30 12.74 -6.95
N ASN A 709 -3.97 13.66 -6.29
CA ASN A 709 -5.43 13.74 -6.16
C ASN A 709 -5.80 15.17 -5.74
N SER A 710 -7.04 15.39 -5.29
CA SER A 710 -7.58 16.73 -5.03
C SER A 710 -6.87 17.51 -3.91
N GLU A 711 -6.08 16.85 -3.07
CA GLU A 711 -5.25 17.46 -2.03
C GLU A 711 -3.95 18.07 -2.56
N HIS A 712 -3.58 17.76 -3.79
CA HIS A 712 -2.33 18.16 -4.41
C HIS A 712 -2.59 19.17 -5.52
N ASN A 713 -1.78 20.23 -5.56
CA ASN A 713 -1.73 21.10 -6.73
C ASN A 713 -0.66 20.62 -7.73
N PRO A 714 -0.69 21.10 -8.99
CA PRO A 714 0.22 20.62 -10.03
C PRO A 714 1.73 20.83 -9.79
N TRP A 715 2.13 21.83 -8.99
CA TRP A 715 3.54 22.04 -8.63
C TRP A 715 4.02 21.04 -7.59
N GLU A 716 3.15 20.66 -6.66
CA GLU A 716 3.43 19.61 -5.67
C GLU A 716 3.56 18.25 -6.35
N ALA A 717 2.66 17.94 -7.27
CA ALA A 717 2.67 16.68 -8.03
C ALA A 717 3.75 16.61 -9.12
N GLY A 718 4.29 17.75 -9.55
CA GLY A 718 5.31 17.84 -10.61
C GLY A 718 4.75 17.63 -12.02
N VAL A 719 3.51 18.06 -12.26
CA VAL A 719 2.77 17.90 -13.54
C VAL A 719 2.46 19.25 -14.21
N THR A 720 3.26 20.28 -13.94
CA THR A 720 3.07 21.63 -14.51
C THR A 720 3.17 21.68 -16.03
N TYR A 721 3.79 20.67 -16.66
CA TYR A 721 3.83 20.51 -18.12
C TYR A 721 2.45 20.24 -18.74
N ALA A 722 1.44 19.85 -17.94
CA ALA A 722 0.06 19.63 -18.36
C ALA A 722 -0.83 20.88 -18.19
N ILE A 723 -0.21 22.07 -17.99
CA ILE A 723 -0.92 23.35 -17.83
C ILE A 723 -0.40 24.34 -18.86
N GLN A 724 -1.34 25.00 -19.52
CA GLN A 724 -1.06 26.16 -20.35
C GLN A 724 -1.44 27.45 -19.60
N LEU A 725 -0.49 28.03 -18.86
CA LEU A 725 -0.73 29.22 -18.02
C LEU A 725 -1.12 30.47 -18.83
N ASP A 726 -0.69 30.56 -20.09
CA ASP A 726 -1.01 31.67 -21.00
C ASP A 726 -2.31 31.44 -21.80
N LYS A 727 -3.05 30.37 -21.51
CA LYS A 727 -4.35 30.09 -22.12
C LYS A 727 -5.31 31.26 -21.88
N LYS A 728 -5.67 31.94 -22.98
CA LYS A 728 -6.51 33.15 -22.95
C LYS A 728 -7.93 32.88 -22.46
N ALA A 729 -8.50 31.73 -22.84
CA ALA A 729 -9.84 31.34 -22.41
C ALA A 729 -9.91 31.20 -20.88
N GLU A 730 -11.07 31.49 -20.30
CA GLU A 730 -11.35 31.19 -18.90
C GLU A 730 -11.59 29.69 -18.73
N TYR A 731 -11.05 29.14 -17.64
CA TYR A 731 -11.22 27.73 -17.30
C TYR A 731 -11.25 27.52 -15.77
N VAL A 732 -11.80 26.38 -15.35
CA VAL A 732 -11.93 26.04 -13.91
C VAL A 732 -10.55 26.07 -13.25
N GLY A 733 -10.42 26.81 -12.14
CA GLY A 733 -9.19 26.88 -11.36
C GLY A 733 -8.09 27.81 -11.90
N LYS A 734 -8.28 28.46 -13.06
CA LYS A 734 -7.28 29.37 -13.67
C LYS A 734 -6.69 30.39 -12.68
N SER A 735 -7.54 31.18 -12.03
CA SER A 735 -7.09 32.19 -11.07
C SER A 735 -6.36 31.60 -9.86
N ALA A 736 -6.68 30.36 -9.46
CA ALA A 736 -5.98 29.68 -8.39
C ALA A 736 -4.58 29.22 -8.84
N LEU A 737 -4.48 28.62 -10.01
CA LEU A 737 -3.20 28.21 -10.61
C LEU A 737 -2.28 29.41 -10.87
N GLU A 738 -2.81 30.56 -11.32
CA GLU A 738 -2.05 31.80 -11.47
C GLU A 738 -1.49 32.36 -10.15
N ARG A 739 -2.20 32.14 -9.03
CA ARG A 739 -1.68 32.50 -7.70
C ARG A 739 -0.64 31.49 -7.21
N LEU A 740 -0.88 30.20 -7.44
CA LEU A 740 0.02 29.12 -7.04
C LEU A 740 1.34 29.16 -7.82
N SER A 741 1.33 29.56 -9.10
CA SER A 741 2.53 29.69 -9.93
C SER A 741 3.55 30.70 -9.41
N LYS A 742 3.13 31.62 -8.53
CA LYS A 742 3.96 32.66 -7.91
C LYS A 742 4.49 32.25 -6.52
N LYS A 743 4.17 31.04 -6.05
CA LYS A 743 4.56 30.53 -4.73
C LYS A 743 5.43 29.29 -4.86
N ALA A 744 6.34 29.10 -3.91
CA ALA A 744 7.06 27.84 -3.79
C ALA A 744 6.11 26.74 -3.25
N ALA A 745 6.16 25.55 -3.84
CA ALA A 745 5.38 24.40 -3.36
C ALA A 745 5.93 23.93 -2.00
N PRO A 746 5.08 23.83 -0.95
CA PRO A 746 5.54 23.45 0.40
C PRO A 746 5.91 21.97 0.51
N ARG A 747 5.44 21.14 -0.41
CA ARG A 747 5.75 19.72 -0.56
C ARG A 747 5.94 19.38 -2.04
N ARG A 748 6.66 18.30 -2.34
CA ARG A 748 6.88 17.84 -3.72
C ARG A 748 6.92 16.32 -3.77
N LEU A 749 6.29 15.73 -4.78
CA LEU A 749 6.45 14.32 -5.11
C LEU A 749 7.91 14.04 -5.53
N LYS A 750 8.49 12.96 -5.01
CA LYS A 750 9.87 12.55 -5.26
C LYS A 750 9.92 11.10 -5.72
N CYS A 751 10.88 10.79 -6.58
CA CYS A 751 11.25 9.42 -6.92
C CYS A 751 12.31 8.97 -5.91
N LEU A 752 12.14 7.75 -5.38
CA LEU A 752 13.08 7.11 -4.45
C LEU A 752 13.54 5.80 -5.08
N THR A 753 14.82 5.51 -4.96
CA THR A 753 15.41 4.19 -5.17
C THR A 753 15.74 3.61 -3.81
N VAL A 754 15.56 2.30 -3.65
CA VAL A 754 15.84 1.60 -2.39
C VAL A 754 17.23 1.00 -2.48
N ASP A 755 18.13 1.47 -1.64
CA ASP A 755 19.45 0.86 -1.45
C ASP A 755 19.26 -0.39 -0.56
N ASP A 756 19.85 -1.52 -0.93
CA ASP A 756 19.75 -2.79 -0.18
C ASP A 756 20.73 -2.87 1.00
N GLY A 757 21.60 -1.87 1.16
CA GLY A 757 22.62 -1.82 2.20
C GLY A 757 23.77 -2.81 1.99
N GLU A 758 23.84 -3.46 0.82
CA GLU A 758 24.92 -4.38 0.47
C GLU A 758 25.99 -3.67 -0.38
N GLY A 759 27.26 -3.97 -0.10
CA GLY A 759 28.37 -3.56 -0.95
C GLY A 759 28.46 -4.40 -2.22
N THR A 760 29.13 -3.89 -3.26
CA THR A 760 29.27 -4.58 -4.55
C THR A 760 30.41 -5.62 -4.58
N GLY A 761 31.18 -5.74 -3.49
CA GLY A 761 32.35 -6.62 -3.39
C GLY A 761 32.16 -7.85 -2.48
N ASN A 762 33.12 -8.80 -2.55
CA ASN A 762 33.16 -9.99 -1.69
C ASN A 762 34.01 -9.78 -0.41
N ASN A 763 34.44 -8.54 -0.15
CA ASN A 763 35.31 -8.17 0.94
C ASN A 763 34.48 -7.68 2.12
N TYR A 764 34.79 -8.17 3.31
CA TYR A 764 34.14 -7.69 4.53
C TYR A 764 34.88 -6.49 5.12
N ALA A 765 34.12 -5.46 5.49
CA ALA A 765 34.54 -4.44 6.43
C ALA A 765 33.72 -4.60 7.72
N TYR A 766 34.38 -4.66 8.88
CA TYR A 766 33.70 -4.93 10.15
C TYR A 766 33.68 -3.71 11.05
N LEU A 767 32.48 -3.24 11.40
CA LEU A 767 32.30 -2.25 12.46
C LEU A 767 32.04 -3.00 13.78
N VAL A 768 32.98 -2.92 14.71
CA VAL A 768 32.88 -3.54 16.04
C VAL A 768 32.69 -2.43 17.07
N SER A 769 31.67 -2.55 17.92
CA SER A 769 31.37 -1.57 18.97
C SER A 769 31.21 -2.21 20.34
N ASP A 770 31.63 -1.48 21.37
CA ASP A 770 31.29 -1.79 22.76
C ASP A 770 29.99 -1.10 23.15
N ASP A 771 28.96 -1.89 23.47
CA ASP A 771 27.64 -1.38 23.83
C ASP A 771 27.65 -0.47 25.07
N LYS A 772 28.58 -0.70 26.00
CA LYS A 772 28.65 0.04 27.27
C LYS A 772 29.23 1.43 27.08
N THR A 773 30.31 1.54 26.32
CA THR A 773 31.04 2.81 26.13
C THR A 773 30.69 3.53 24.84
N LYS A 774 30.00 2.83 23.91
CA LYS A 774 29.74 3.25 22.53
C LYS A 774 31.01 3.50 21.71
N GLU A 775 32.18 3.10 22.19
CA GLU A 775 33.40 3.15 21.39
C GLU A 775 33.37 2.07 20.32
N ALA A 776 33.83 2.41 19.12
CA ALA A 776 33.85 1.53 17.96
C ALA A 776 35.22 1.54 17.26
N VAL A 777 35.50 0.45 16.54
CA VAL A 777 36.58 0.35 15.54
C VAL A 777 36.03 -0.16 14.23
N ILE A 778 36.62 0.27 13.12
CA ILE A 778 36.35 -0.30 11.80
C ILE A 778 37.56 -1.12 11.35
N ILE A 779 37.32 -2.35 10.90
CA ILE A 779 38.34 -3.31 10.48
C ILE A 779 38.26 -3.46 8.96
N ASP A 780 39.42 -3.33 8.28
CA ASP A 780 39.61 -3.47 6.83
C ASP A 780 38.62 -2.64 5.96
N PRO A 781 38.47 -1.31 6.16
CA PRO A 781 37.51 -0.49 5.41
C PRO A 781 38.00 -0.14 4.00
N ALA A 782 38.11 -1.13 3.12
CA ALA A 782 38.76 -0.97 1.82
C ALA A 782 37.98 -0.18 0.77
N ASN A 783 36.64 -0.13 0.86
CA ASN A 783 35.75 0.52 -0.11
C ASN A 783 34.98 1.71 0.49
N PRO A 784 35.57 2.92 0.50
CA PRO A 784 34.98 4.07 1.17
C PRO A 784 33.61 4.51 0.66
N SER A 785 33.31 4.34 -0.64
CA SER A 785 32.00 4.76 -1.18
C SER A 785 30.83 3.97 -0.58
N GLU A 786 31.07 2.73 -0.16
CA GLU A 786 30.08 1.86 0.47
C GLU A 786 30.15 1.96 2.01
N VAL A 787 31.35 2.09 2.56
CA VAL A 787 31.58 2.09 4.01
C VAL A 787 31.29 3.44 4.68
N LEU A 788 31.63 4.57 4.04
CA LEU A 788 31.47 5.90 4.64
C LEU A 788 30.02 6.28 4.98
N PRO A 789 29.01 6.01 4.13
CA PRO A 789 27.62 6.32 4.45
C PRO A 789 27.18 5.63 5.75
N VAL A 790 27.46 4.33 5.87
CA VAL A 790 27.12 3.51 7.05
C VAL A 790 27.86 4.00 8.29
N LEU A 791 29.19 4.23 8.19
CA LEU A 791 29.98 4.75 9.31
C LEU A 791 29.47 6.11 9.79
N LYS A 792 29.14 7.03 8.87
CA LYS A 792 28.61 8.35 9.22
C LYS A 792 27.27 8.24 9.92
N GLU A 793 26.36 7.41 9.41
CA GLU A 793 25.07 7.17 10.05
C GLU A 793 25.26 6.65 11.48
N GLN A 794 26.01 5.56 11.66
CA GLN A 794 26.21 4.95 12.97
C GLN A 794 26.89 5.88 13.98
N THR A 795 27.74 6.80 13.51
CA THR A 795 28.41 7.79 14.39
C THR A 795 27.61 9.06 14.63
N THR A 796 26.63 9.39 13.77
CA THR A 796 25.80 10.60 13.92
C THR A 796 24.44 10.32 14.57
N THR A 797 23.71 9.33 14.07
CA THR A 797 22.39 8.93 14.58
C THR A 797 22.48 7.75 15.53
N GLY A 798 23.37 6.79 15.26
CA GLY A 798 23.57 5.60 16.10
C GLY A 798 24.32 5.86 17.41
N GLY A 799 24.94 7.03 17.55
CA GLY A 799 25.65 7.44 18.77
C GLY A 799 27.00 6.73 19.01
N LEU A 800 27.53 5.99 18.04
CA LEU A 800 28.84 5.35 18.16
C LEU A 800 29.97 6.37 18.05
N LYS A 801 31.06 6.10 18.76
CA LYS A 801 32.30 6.88 18.72
C LYS A 801 33.39 6.04 18.07
N LEU A 802 33.66 6.29 16.79
CA LEU A 802 34.78 5.64 16.10
C LEU A 802 36.10 6.10 16.73
N THR A 803 36.91 5.15 17.21
CA THR A 803 38.15 5.45 17.93
C THR A 803 39.40 5.03 17.17
N LYS A 804 39.32 4.03 16.29
CA LYS A 804 40.46 3.45 15.56
C LYS A 804 40.01 2.82 14.24
N ILE A 805 40.93 2.78 13.28
CA ILE A 805 40.86 1.85 12.14
C ILE A 805 41.81 0.69 12.45
N ILE A 806 41.40 -0.54 12.17
CA ILE A 806 42.25 -1.73 12.28
C ILE A 806 42.44 -2.31 10.88
N ASN A 807 43.68 -2.64 10.51
CA ASN A 807 43.95 -3.40 9.28
C ASN A 807 44.65 -4.71 9.60
N THR A 808 44.15 -5.78 9.00
CA THR A 808 44.72 -7.12 9.14
C THR A 808 46.02 -7.25 8.36
N HIS A 809 46.11 -6.68 7.15
CA HIS A 809 47.30 -6.69 6.29
C HIS A 809 47.24 -5.62 5.20
N HIS A 810 48.34 -5.46 4.44
CA HIS A 810 48.55 -4.30 3.57
C HIS A 810 47.85 -4.30 2.21
N HIS A 811 47.20 -5.38 1.78
CA HIS A 811 46.56 -5.40 0.46
C HIS A 811 45.51 -4.28 0.32
N ASP A 812 45.41 -3.71 -0.89
CA ASP A 812 44.57 -2.53 -1.16
C ASP A 812 43.09 -2.80 -0.89
N ASP A 813 42.64 -4.04 -1.06
CA ASP A 813 41.28 -4.47 -0.80
C ASP A 813 41.00 -4.77 0.70
N HIS A 814 41.94 -4.39 1.58
CA HIS A 814 41.80 -4.30 3.05
C HIS A 814 42.17 -2.91 3.58
N ALA A 815 43.34 -2.38 3.18
CA ALA A 815 43.89 -1.12 3.70
C ALA A 815 43.75 0.08 2.74
N GLY A 816 43.28 -0.12 1.51
CA GLY A 816 43.28 0.90 0.46
C GLY A 816 42.41 2.11 0.78
N GLY A 817 41.27 1.88 1.45
CA GLY A 817 40.28 2.90 1.81
C GLY A 817 40.67 3.80 2.99
N ASN A 818 41.73 3.46 3.75
CA ASN A 818 42.15 4.22 4.93
C ASN A 818 42.33 5.72 4.67
N THR A 819 42.81 6.10 3.48
CA THR A 819 43.06 7.52 3.18
C THR A 819 41.76 8.32 3.17
N GLU A 820 40.72 7.82 2.52
CA GLU A 820 39.42 8.51 2.40
C GLU A 820 38.64 8.43 3.72
N ILE A 821 38.73 7.32 4.46
CA ILE A 821 38.11 7.24 5.80
C ILE A 821 38.72 8.29 6.74
N LEU A 822 40.04 8.49 6.71
CA LEU A 822 40.72 9.47 7.55
C LEU A 822 40.39 10.94 7.21
N GLU A 823 39.90 11.23 6.00
CA GLU A 823 39.38 12.56 5.67
C GLU A 823 38.08 12.87 6.43
N ALA A 824 37.29 11.83 6.74
CA ALA A 824 36.06 11.97 7.53
C ALA A 824 36.27 11.76 9.03
N PHE A 825 37.23 10.91 9.44
CA PHE A 825 37.44 10.50 10.83
C PHE A 825 38.92 10.58 11.22
N ASN A 826 39.28 11.51 12.10
CA ASN A 826 40.66 11.67 12.56
C ASN A 826 41.00 10.70 13.70
N VAL A 827 41.30 9.44 13.37
CA VAL A 827 41.59 8.35 14.30
C VAL A 827 42.90 7.62 13.95
N PRO A 828 43.60 7.00 14.92
CA PRO A 828 44.79 6.19 14.62
C PRO A 828 44.42 4.93 13.83
N VAL A 829 45.36 4.47 12.99
CA VAL A 829 45.30 3.21 12.25
C VAL A 829 46.23 2.20 12.91
N ILE A 830 45.69 1.06 13.33
CA ILE A 830 46.44 -0.05 13.93
C ILE A 830 46.50 -1.20 12.94
N GLY A 831 47.68 -1.76 12.67
CA GLY A 831 47.77 -2.88 11.74
C GLY A 831 49.20 -3.32 11.44
N GLY A 832 49.34 -4.17 10.42
CA GLY A 832 50.62 -4.53 9.83
C GLY A 832 51.44 -3.31 9.46
N ARG A 833 52.77 -3.41 9.58
CA ARG A 833 53.70 -2.28 9.36
C ARG A 833 53.63 -1.70 7.95
N ASP A 834 53.18 -2.50 6.99
CA ASP A 834 53.13 -2.15 5.57
C ASP A 834 51.74 -1.64 5.15
N CYS A 835 50.75 -1.66 6.07
CA CYS A 835 49.42 -1.12 5.83
C CYS A 835 49.45 0.41 5.56
N LYS A 836 48.66 0.84 4.58
CA LYS A 836 48.53 2.25 4.20
C LYS A 836 48.08 3.10 5.40
N LYS A 837 48.84 4.16 5.72
CA LYS A 837 48.56 5.09 6.84
C LYS A 837 48.60 4.48 8.25
N VAL A 838 49.19 3.29 8.43
CA VAL A 838 49.37 2.70 9.77
C VAL A 838 50.12 3.68 10.69
N SER A 839 49.56 3.92 11.87
CA SER A 839 50.18 4.76 12.91
C SER A 839 50.81 3.92 14.02
N THR A 840 50.30 2.71 14.25
CA THR A 840 50.77 1.80 15.31
C THR A 840 50.78 0.37 14.80
N THR A 841 51.91 -0.32 14.93
CA THR A 841 52.02 -1.76 14.67
C THR A 841 52.19 -2.50 16.00
N PRO A 842 51.18 -3.24 16.46
CA PRO A 842 51.26 -4.02 17.69
C PRO A 842 52.20 -5.22 17.49
N GLY A 843 52.91 -5.62 18.54
CA GLY A 843 53.67 -6.87 18.60
C GLY A 843 52.76 -8.10 18.75
N HIS A 844 53.33 -9.29 18.53
CA HIS A 844 52.61 -10.54 18.77
C HIS A 844 52.28 -10.69 20.27
N ASN A 845 51.01 -10.96 20.58
CA ASN A 845 50.38 -10.96 21.91
C ASN A 845 50.27 -9.61 22.62
N ASP A 846 50.59 -8.49 21.94
CA ASP A 846 50.28 -7.18 22.50
C ASP A 846 48.76 -6.99 22.61
N THR A 847 48.34 -6.29 23.66
CA THR A 847 46.93 -6.04 23.93
C THR A 847 46.62 -4.55 23.99
N PHE A 848 45.39 -4.21 23.58
CA PHE A 848 44.79 -2.90 23.76
C PHE A 848 43.28 -3.06 23.96
N ASN A 849 42.59 -1.97 24.29
CA ASN A 849 41.14 -2.02 24.54
C ASN A 849 40.34 -1.24 23.49
N LEU A 850 39.14 -1.76 23.25
CA LEU A 850 38.01 -1.07 22.64
C LEU A 850 36.93 -0.91 23.71
N GLY A 851 36.86 0.27 24.35
CA GLY A 851 36.01 0.43 25.54
C GLY A 851 36.34 -0.62 26.60
N SER A 852 35.37 -1.48 26.93
CA SER A 852 35.51 -2.60 27.86
C SER A 852 35.99 -3.92 27.23
N ILE A 853 36.09 -4.00 25.90
CA ILE A 853 36.51 -5.20 25.16
C ILE A 853 38.04 -5.27 25.07
N ASN A 854 38.62 -6.41 25.42
CA ASN A 854 40.05 -6.64 25.26
C ASN A 854 40.37 -7.12 23.85
N VAL A 855 41.40 -6.54 23.23
CA VAL A 855 41.85 -6.88 21.89
C VAL A 855 43.32 -7.29 21.94
N LYS A 856 43.63 -8.46 21.37
CA LYS A 856 44.97 -9.05 21.31
C LYS A 856 45.41 -9.21 19.86
N ALA A 857 46.59 -8.69 19.54
CA ALA A 857 47.19 -8.82 18.22
C ALA A 857 47.96 -10.15 18.10
N LEU A 858 47.66 -10.94 17.07
CA LEU A 858 48.27 -12.23 16.81
C LEU A 858 48.95 -12.19 15.44
N HIS A 859 50.27 -12.04 15.43
CA HIS A 859 51.02 -12.09 14.17
C HIS A 859 50.89 -13.45 13.49
N THR A 860 50.48 -13.44 12.24
CA THR A 860 50.24 -14.62 11.40
C THR A 860 50.89 -14.47 10.02
N PRO A 861 52.21 -14.19 9.95
CA PRO A 861 52.89 -13.92 8.69
C PRO A 861 52.81 -15.15 7.78
N CYS A 862 52.25 -15.00 6.58
CA CYS A 862 52.38 -15.96 5.48
C CYS A 862 51.70 -15.43 4.22
N HIS A 863 50.42 -15.06 4.33
CA HIS A 863 49.68 -14.47 3.22
C HIS A 863 50.40 -13.20 2.76
N THR A 864 50.61 -12.29 3.71
CA THR A 864 51.65 -11.26 3.67
C THR A 864 52.54 -11.42 4.91
N GLN A 865 53.73 -10.81 4.90
CA GLN A 865 54.64 -10.82 6.04
C GLN A 865 54.16 -9.92 7.18
N ASP A 866 53.27 -8.97 6.92
CA ASP A 866 52.71 -8.05 7.90
C ASP A 866 51.31 -8.47 8.39
N SER A 867 50.85 -9.67 8.06
CA SER A 867 49.54 -10.19 8.47
C SER A 867 49.41 -10.31 10.00
N ILE A 868 48.35 -9.71 10.55
CA ILE A 868 47.96 -9.75 11.96
C ILE A 868 46.48 -10.13 12.06
N CYS A 869 46.17 -11.18 12.81
CA CYS A 869 44.83 -11.47 13.27
C CYS A 869 44.54 -10.73 14.59
N PHE A 870 43.31 -10.24 14.77
CA PHE A 870 42.90 -9.55 15.99
C PHE A 870 41.87 -10.36 16.74
N TYR A 871 42.21 -10.79 17.95
CA TYR A 871 41.35 -11.58 18.82
C TYR A 871 40.71 -10.69 19.89
N PHE A 872 39.38 -10.71 19.94
CA PHE A 872 38.54 -9.88 20.80
C PHE A 872 37.92 -10.75 21.89
N GLU A 873 37.92 -10.25 23.13
CA GLU A 873 37.34 -10.90 24.30
C GLU A 873 36.43 -9.91 25.06
N ASP A 874 35.14 -10.26 25.19
CA ASP A 874 34.16 -9.57 26.04
C ASP A 874 33.45 -10.58 26.95
N GLY A 875 33.93 -10.71 28.19
CA GLY A 875 33.43 -11.72 29.13
C GLY A 875 33.64 -13.14 28.59
N ASN A 876 32.54 -13.81 28.23
CA ASN A 876 32.57 -15.16 27.65
C ASN A 876 32.52 -15.15 26.11
N ASP A 877 32.22 -14.00 25.49
CA ASP A 877 32.15 -13.88 24.04
C ASP A 877 33.54 -13.62 23.45
N ARG A 878 33.85 -14.36 22.38
CA ARG A 878 35.16 -14.38 21.73
C ARG A 878 35.02 -14.33 20.22
N ALA A 879 35.82 -13.49 19.58
CA ALA A 879 35.87 -13.37 18.13
C ALA A 879 37.31 -13.18 17.64
N VAL A 880 37.64 -13.68 16.45
CA VAL A 880 38.92 -13.41 15.79
C VAL A 880 38.70 -12.92 14.37
N PHE A 881 39.26 -11.74 14.08
CA PHE A 881 39.30 -11.14 12.75
C PHE A 881 40.61 -11.51 12.08
N THR A 882 40.51 -12.24 10.98
CA THR A 882 41.64 -13.02 10.45
C THR A 882 42.21 -12.52 9.14
N GLY A 883 41.51 -11.56 8.50
CA GLY A 883 41.84 -11.11 7.15
C GLY A 883 41.94 -12.32 6.22
N ASP A 884 43.06 -12.42 5.52
CA ASP A 884 43.30 -13.48 4.54
C ASP A 884 44.11 -14.65 5.11
N THR A 885 44.40 -14.66 6.41
CA THR A 885 45.11 -15.77 7.03
C THR A 885 44.24 -17.03 7.05
N LEU A 886 43.05 -16.93 7.64
CA LEU A 886 42.08 -18.01 7.81
C LEU A 886 40.77 -17.60 7.13
N PHE A 887 40.24 -18.50 6.29
CA PHE A 887 38.89 -18.38 5.74
C PHE A 887 38.04 -19.51 6.29
N ILE A 888 36.71 -19.37 6.24
CA ILE A 888 35.83 -20.48 6.62
C ILE A 888 36.10 -21.69 5.69
N GLY A 889 36.56 -22.79 6.28
CA GLY A 889 36.97 -24.01 5.56
C GLY A 889 38.21 -23.87 4.67
N GLY A 890 39.00 -22.80 4.77
CA GLY A 890 40.19 -22.58 3.95
C GLY A 890 41.26 -21.66 4.54
N CYS A 891 42.25 -21.28 3.73
CA CYS A 891 43.25 -20.25 4.07
C CYS A 891 43.63 -19.44 2.83
N GLY A 892 44.32 -18.32 3.06
CA GLY A 892 44.92 -17.47 2.03
C GLY A 892 45.96 -18.17 1.17
N ARG A 893 46.28 -17.53 0.04
CA ARG A 893 47.46 -17.90 -0.76
C ARG A 893 48.73 -17.47 -0.03
N PHE A 894 49.83 -18.20 -0.23
CA PHE A 894 51.11 -17.88 0.39
C PHE A 894 51.87 -16.91 -0.53
N PHE A 895 51.41 -15.66 -0.64
CA PHE A 895 52.02 -14.70 -1.58
C PHE A 895 53.44 -14.33 -1.19
N GLU A 896 53.66 -14.08 0.11
CA GLU A 896 54.96 -13.62 0.61
C GLU A 896 55.64 -14.62 1.54
N GLY A 897 54.97 -15.72 1.88
CA GLY A 897 55.39 -16.63 2.92
C GLY A 897 55.56 -18.08 2.49
N THR A 898 55.72 -18.94 3.49
CA THR A 898 56.07 -20.35 3.33
C THR A 898 55.02 -21.28 3.96
N PRO A 899 54.97 -22.56 3.58
CA PRO A 899 54.14 -23.56 4.25
C PRO A 899 54.40 -23.65 5.76
N GLU A 900 55.66 -23.51 6.20
CA GLU A 900 56.07 -23.47 7.60
C GLU A 900 55.37 -22.33 8.34
N GLN A 901 55.34 -21.15 7.70
CA GLN A 901 54.71 -19.95 8.21
C GLN A 901 53.18 -20.10 8.31
N MET A 902 52.50 -20.61 7.27
CA MET A 902 51.05 -20.85 7.35
C MET A 902 50.71 -21.93 8.38
N TYR A 903 51.52 -23.00 8.45
CA TYR A 903 51.35 -24.03 9.46
C TYR A 903 51.39 -23.44 10.86
N LYS A 904 52.39 -22.61 11.16
CA LYS A 904 52.49 -21.90 12.44
C LYS A 904 51.28 -20.98 12.67
N ALA A 905 50.90 -20.17 11.69
CA ALA A 905 49.77 -19.25 11.80
C ALA A 905 48.46 -19.97 12.14
N LEU A 906 48.10 -21.02 11.39
CA LEU A 906 46.83 -21.72 11.57
C LEU A 906 46.87 -22.73 12.73
N ASN A 907 47.90 -23.59 12.76
CA ASN A 907 47.91 -24.79 13.61
C ASN A 907 48.63 -24.60 14.95
N GLU A 908 49.40 -23.52 15.12
CA GLU A 908 50.03 -23.19 16.41
C GLU A 908 49.43 -21.92 17.02
N THR A 909 49.24 -20.85 16.23
CA THR A 909 48.72 -19.56 16.74
C THR A 909 47.20 -19.54 16.83
N LEU A 910 46.47 -19.70 15.72
CA LEU A 910 45.01 -19.62 15.73
C LEU A 910 44.36 -20.84 16.38
N ALA A 911 44.91 -22.05 16.15
CA ALA A 911 44.42 -23.27 16.80
C ALA A 911 44.61 -23.28 18.33
N ALA A 912 45.49 -22.43 18.88
CA ALA A 912 45.65 -22.28 20.33
C ALA A 912 44.56 -21.41 20.98
N LEU A 913 43.73 -20.72 20.18
CA LEU A 913 42.57 -20.00 20.70
C LEU A 913 41.49 -20.96 21.22
N PRO A 914 40.64 -20.51 22.17
CA PRO A 914 39.50 -21.28 22.63
C PRO A 914 38.60 -21.73 21.48
N ASP A 915 38.10 -22.97 21.56
CA ASP A 915 37.31 -23.59 20.48
C ASP A 915 36.00 -22.84 20.19
N ASP A 916 35.45 -22.11 21.15
CA ASP A 916 34.24 -21.29 21.00
C ASP A 916 34.48 -19.91 20.37
N THR A 917 35.73 -19.60 19.97
CA THR A 917 36.06 -18.32 19.32
C THR A 917 35.47 -18.26 17.91
N LYS A 918 34.56 -17.30 17.66
CA LYS A 918 33.95 -17.09 16.35
C LYS A 918 34.94 -16.50 15.33
N VAL A 919 34.87 -16.94 14.09
CA VAL A 919 35.81 -16.53 13.02
C VAL A 919 35.17 -15.51 12.09
N PHE A 920 35.88 -14.40 11.86
CA PHE A 920 35.52 -13.32 10.93
C PHE A 920 36.64 -13.15 9.88
N PRO A 921 36.48 -13.70 8.66
CA PRO A 921 37.47 -13.64 7.60
C PRO A 921 37.46 -12.33 6.81
N GLY A 922 38.47 -12.09 5.98
CA GLY A 922 38.51 -10.94 5.08
C GLY A 922 37.52 -11.00 3.91
N HIS A 923 37.21 -12.22 3.45
CA HIS A 923 36.42 -12.48 2.23
C HIS A 923 35.43 -13.61 2.40
N GLU A 924 34.34 -13.56 1.64
CA GLU A 924 33.38 -14.68 1.53
C GLU A 924 33.81 -15.69 0.45
N TYR A 925 34.69 -16.63 0.82
CA TYR A 925 35.16 -17.70 -0.06
C TYR A 925 34.66 -19.10 0.29
N THR A 926 33.67 -19.21 1.18
CA THR A 926 33.29 -20.49 1.79
C THR A 926 32.84 -21.53 0.77
N LYS A 927 31.99 -21.14 -0.19
CA LYS A 927 31.54 -22.06 -1.27
C LYS A 927 32.72 -22.61 -2.07
N GLY A 928 33.69 -21.76 -2.42
CA GLY A 928 34.90 -22.17 -3.12
C GLY A 928 35.78 -23.09 -2.27
N ASN A 929 35.95 -22.76 -0.99
CA ASN A 929 36.73 -23.55 -0.04
C ASN A 929 36.13 -24.94 0.17
N VAL A 930 34.82 -25.04 0.38
CA VAL A 930 34.09 -26.31 0.53
C VAL A 930 34.21 -27.16 -0.74
N LYS A 931 34.06 -26.54 -1.92
CA LYS A 931 34.21 -27.24 -3.20
C LYS A 931 35.56 -27.93 -3.29
N PHE A 932 36.65 -27.24 -2.91
CA PHE A 932 37.98 -27.84 -2.84
C PHE A 932 38.09 -28.90 -1.74
N ALA A 933 37.63 -28.60 -0.52
CA ALA A 933 37.74 -29.50 0.62
C ALA A 933 37.13 -30.89 0.34
N LYS A 934 35.97 -30.93 -0.33
CA LYS A 934 35.29 -32.17 -0.76
C LYS A 934 36.11 -33.03 -1.72
N THR A 935 37.11 -32.46 -2.41
CA THR A 935 37.99 -33.22 -3.33
C THR A 935 39.13 -33.94 -2.60
N VAL A 936 39.50 -33.50 -1.40
CA VAL A 936 40.66 -34.01 -0.66
C VAL A 936 40.31 -34.69 0.65
N LEU A 937 39.12 -34.42 1.23
CA LEU A 937 38.68 -35.01 2.48
C LEU A 937 37.16 -35.19 2.48
N ASN A 938 36.68 -36.39 2.83
CA ASN A 938 35.25 -36.68 2.93
C ASN A 938 34.85 -36.89 4.39
N ASN A 939 34.42 -35.82 5.07
CA ASN A 939 33.91 -35.90 6.44
C ASN A 939 32.56 -35.18 6.59
N ASP A 940 31.85 -35.49 7.69
CA ASP A 940 30.50 -34.94 7.91
C ASP A 940 30.52 -33.44 8.25
N ALA A 941 31.61 -32.92 8.81
CA ALA A 941 31.75 -31.49 9.09
C ALA A 941 31.78 -30.65 7.79
N ILE A 942 32.50 -31.11 6.77
CA ILE A 942 32.52 -30.47 5.44
C ILE A 942 31.14 -30.53 4.78
N LYS A 943 30.40 -31.65 4.92
CA LYS A 943 29.04 -31.74 4.37
C LYS A 943 28.07 -30.76 5.03
N LYS A 944 28.15 -30.61 6.36
CA LYS A 944 27.36 -29.61 7.10
C LYS A 944 27.69 -28.19 6.66
N LEU A 945 28.99 -27.88 6.49
CA LEU A 945 29.42 -26.59 5.96
C LEU A 945 28.92 -26.36 4.52
N ASP A 946 28.94 -27.39 3.67
CA ASP A 946 28.40 -27.31 2.31
C ASP A 946 26.92 -26.92 2.32
N THR A 947 26.09 -27.69 3.04
CA THR A 947 24.67 -27.39 3.21
C THR A 947 24.45 -25.96 3.69
N PHE A 948 25.12 -25.55 4.77
CA PHE A 948 25.00 -24.20 5.32
C PHE A 948 25.39 -23.14 4.28
N SER A 949 26.50 -23.33 3.58
CA SER A 949 26.97 -22.37 2.58
C SER A 949 26.05 -22.28 1.35
N GLN A 950 25.31 -23.34 1.00
CA GLN A 950 24.32 -23.25 -0.08
C GLN A 950 23.06 -22.49 0.35
N GLU A 951 22.67 -22.61 1.61
CA GLU A 951 21.47 -22.00 2.19
C GLU A 951 21.69 -20.54 2.63
N ASN A 952 22.94 -20.12 2.81
CA ASN A 952 23.28 -18.80 3.34
C ASN A 952 24.25 -18.06 2.41
N LYS A 953 24.01 -16.77 2.21
CA LYS A 953 24.89 -15.89 1.44
C LYS A 953 26.18 -15.54 2.20
N GLU A 954 26.09 -15.51 3.52
CA GLU A 954 27.12 -15.05 4.46
C GLU A 954 27.41 -16.13 5.52
N THR A 955 28.69 -16.33 5.84
CA THR A 955 29.14 -17.38 6.77
C THR A 955 30.00 -16.88 7.93
N GLN A 956 30.47 -15.63 7.86
CA GLN A 956 31.26 -14.97 8.88
C GLN A 956 30.53 -14.92 10.23
N GLY A 957 31.27 -15.18 11.32
CA GLY A 957 30.74 -15.16 12.69
C GLY A 957 29.78 -16.31 13.04
N LYS A 958 29.53 -17.26 12.12
CA LYS A 958 28.68 -18.45 12.34
C LYS A 958 29.47 -19.68 12.77
N PHE A 959 30.74 -19.74 12.40
CA PHE A 959 31.65 -20.85 12.71
C PHE A 959 32.75 -20.42 13.66
N THR A 960 33.25 -21.39 14.41
CA THR A 960 34.25 -21.20 15.46
C THR A 960 35.60 -21.83 15.11
N ILE A 961 36.66 -21.48 15.86
CA ILE A 961 37.96 -22.17 15.75
C ILE A 961 37.82 -23.68 15.98
N GLY A 962 36.92 -24.10 16.87
CA GLY A 962 36.59 -25.51 17.08
C GLY A 962 36.01 -26.17 15.83
N ASP A 963 35.10 -25.49 15.13
CA ASP A 963 34.54 -25.95 13.86
C ASP A 963 35.62 -26.02 12.76
N GLU A 964 36.48 -24.99 12.68
CA GLU A 964 37.58 -24.93 11.70
C GLU A 964 38.52 -26.14 11.84
N LYS A 965 38.84 -26.56 13.07
CA LYS A 965 39.61 -27.80 13.33
C LYS A 965 38.92 -29.06 12.79
N GLN A 966 37.59 -29.04 12.58
CA GLN A 966 36.82 -30.17 12.06
C GLN A 966 36.67 -30.17 10.53
N HIS A 967 36.40 -29.03 9.90
CA HIS A 967 36.12 -28.96 8.45
C HIS A 967 37.21 -28.29 7.60
N ASN A 968 38.17 -27.56 8.19
CA ASN A 968 39.20 -26.86 7.43
C ASN A 968 40.39 -27.78 7.17
N VAL A 969 40.57 -28.16 5.91
CA VAL A 969 41.61 -29.11 5.50
C VAL A 969 43.03 -28.61 5.82
N PHE A 970 43.24 -27.30 5.93
CA PHE A 970 44.54 -26.71 6.29
C PHE A 970 44.82 -26.71 7.79
N MET A 971 43.80 -26.90 8.63
CA MET A 971 43.96 -27.10 10.09
C MET A 971 44.00 -28.58 10.49
N ARG A 972 44.05 -29.47 9.49
CA ARG A 972 43.98 -30.94 9.64
C ARG A 972 45.15 -31.64 8.97
N VAL A 973 46.31 -30.99 8.88
CA VAL A 973 47.49 -31.50 8.15
C VAL A 973 48.10 -32.80 8.71
N THR A 974 47.63 -33.26 9.87
CA THR A 974 47.97 -34.56 10.47
C THR A 974 46.94 -35.66 10.17
N ASP A 975 45.85 -35.34 9.46
CA ASP A 975 44.81 -36.29 9.09
C ASP A 975 45.35 -37.34 8.11
N PRO A 976 45.22 -38.65 8.41
CA PRO A 976 45.76 -39.71 7.56
C PRO A 976 45.25 -39.68 6.11
N GLU A 977 44.02 -39.22 5.87
CA GLU A 977 43.47 -39.12 4.51
C GLU A 977 44.16 -38.00 3.73
N LEU A 978 44.39 -36.84 4.36
CA LEU A 978 45.08 -35.71 3.75
C LEU A 978 46.56 -36.04 3.47
N GLN A 979 47.23 -36.76 4.37
CA GLN A 979 48.59 -37.27 4.14
C GLN A 979 48.65 -38.22 2.93
N LYS A 980 47.66 -39.10 2.80
CA LYS A 980 47.54 -40.02 1.65
C LYS A 980 47.29 -39.26 0.34
N VAL A 981 46.39 -38.28 0.33
CA VAL A 981 46.05 -37.48 -0.86
C VAL A 981 47.23 -36.62 -1.31
N THR A 982 47.99 -36.06 -0.36
CA THR A 982 49.17 -35.24 -0.68
C THR A 982 50.44 -36.04 -0.96
N GLY A 983 50.51 -37.29 -0.52
CA GLY A 983 51.73 -38.11 -0.57
C GLY A 983 52.83 -37.63 0.38
N LYS A 984 52.47 -36.84 1.40
CA LYS A 984 53.37 -36.24 2.39
C LYS A 984 52.95 -36.64 3.80
N THR A 985 53.91 -36.74 4.71
CA THR A 985 53.66 -37.14 6.12
C THR A 985 54.05 -36.06 7.12
N ALA A 986 55.00 -35.19 6.79
CA ALA A 986 55.33 -34.05 7.63
C ALA A 986 54.23 -32.97 7.51
N PRO A 987 53.65 -32.46 8.62
CA PRO A 987 52.53 -31.52 8.59
C PRO A 987 52.75 -30.28 7.70
N VAL A 988 53.96 -29.74 7.71
CA VAL A 988 54.37 -28.60 6.87
C VAL A 988 54.37 -28.95 5.38
N ASP A 989 54.87 -30.14 5.01
CA ASP A 989 54.86 -30.60 3.62
C ASP A 989 53.42 -30.83 3.12
N VAL A 990 52.55 -31.34 4.00
CA VAL A 990 51.11 -31.52 3.72
C VAL A 990 50.44 -30.15 3.50
N MET A 991 50.72 -29.15 4.34
CA MET A 991 50.25 -27.77 4.17
C MET A 991 50.61 -27.21 2.79
N GLY A 992 51.88 -27.32 2.40
CA GLY A 992 52.36 -26.86 1.10
C GLY A 992 51.72 -27.60 -0.08
N ALA A 993 51.57 -28.93 0.03
CA ALA A 993 50.92 -29.73 -1.00
C ALA A 993 49.43 -29.41 -1.16
N LEU A 994 48.68 -29.26 -0.06
CA LEU A 994 47.27 -28.86 -0.11
C LEU A 994 47.07 -27.48 -0.73
N ARG A 995 47.95 -26.52 -0.40
CA ARG A 995 47.90 -25.18 -0.99
C ARG A 995 48.12 -25.24 -2.50
N ALA A 996 49.12 -25.99 -2.94
CA ALA A 996 49.42 -26.19 -4.36
C ALA A 996 48.29 -26.91 -5.12
N LEU A 997 47.53 -27.80 -4.47
CA LEU A 997 46.34 -28.42 -5.05
C LEU A 997 45.20 -27.40 -5.19
N LYS A 998 44.93 -26.61 -4.15
CA LYS A 998 43.88 -25.58 -4.15
C LYS A 998 44.16 -24.45 -5.14
N ASP A 999 45.43 -24.09 -5.35
CA ASP A 999 45.80 -23.07 -6.33
C ASP A 999 45.56 -23.51 -7.78
N LYS A 1000 45.34 -24.81 -8.02
CA LYS A 1000 45.04 -25.40 -9.33
C LYS A 1000 43.56 -25.79 -9.50
N SER A 1001 42.74 -25.66 -8.46
CA SER A 1001 41.36 -26.18 -8.40
C SER A 1001 40.28 -25.20 -8.83
#